data_AF-A0A7R7BYX5-F1
#
_entry.id   AF-A0A7R7BYX5-F1
#
_cell.length_a   1.000
_cell.length_b   1.000
_cell.length_c   1.000
_cell.angle_alpha   90.00
_cell.angle_beta   90.00
_cell.angle_gamma   90.00
#
_symmetry.space_group_name_H-M   'P 1'
#
loop_
_entity.id
_entity.type
_entity.pdbx_description
1 polymer ?
#
loop_
_entity_poly.entity_id
_entity_poly.type
_entity_poly.pdbx_seq_one_letter_code
_entity_poly.pdbx_strand_id
1 'polypeptide(L)'
;MAGGVTSGVIYPGAVAMIARRYSFHSIGGTSVGAIAAAVTAAAEYGRRTGCNPQAFEDIAAMPKSLGDVAPDGHSRLFHLFSPEPATKPLLALVTPLMSARNFSGKFIGILAASLSAWPLVLVMAVTSLAGVALVVHQIVGGQAILTVVSLIAALCLVLVSWLVMLITVLVRRWLPLWRANGYGICTGKSAPSFSTNRAIATFEGLSPWMHRVVQSAAGRTIDDAPLTFGELWSAPEAAGAKPGGNGPTAPRSIDLAMIASDISRNRTVQLPFLESPSPIYADIETLRRYFPAKIVDWIETKAGDYEDRHQRQQGWIRLPRPQDLPLVFAARLSLSFPVLLSAVPLLTPDFAKGKLPDGKIPLRSVWFSDGGLTSNFPIHFFDSPIPSRPTFCLNLIGYGAGAPTVATDAQQQEEEPHDHAANKAIEHPRDVRRAAKNRPDVTPVGDPKPRDPVWEFISMAKGNQFSPAPFTAFDTAPGLGLVAFFTALLNTARFWNDNQMLLAPGTRDRVVNIALRDDEGGLNLDMDAKVLSDLDLRGRAAGLLIAARFDPDAKRDPESGAKNVEVFANHRWVRYRNAMAAFEDISRRFATSRRKSDAAAVDRNESLLDQMIEGNASEKLGYPAPVGARGFYRKYTDALEQLAQAMADATRADPDNTFDRPRSYREGSSRAPAGAAPRPKMRVRLRPIADNDPRAEYADLPATSPPKCDENPPT
;
A
#
# COMPACT_ATOMS: atom_id res chain seq x y z
N MET A 1 6.73 0.51 1.24
CA MET A 1 6.68 -0.01 -0.14
C MET A 1 5.25 0.08 -0.63
N ALA A 2 5.02 0.50 -1.87
CA ALA A 2 3.71 0.75 -2.46
C ALA A 2 3.21 -0.43 -3.31
N GLY A 3 1.94 -0.41 -3.72
CA GLY A 3 1.34 -1.47 -4.55
C GLY A 3 1.75 -1.47 -6.02
N GLY A 4 1.22 -2.45 -6.76
CA GLY A 4 1.38 -2.59 -8.22
C GLY A 4 2.27 -3.76 -8.66
N VAL A 5 1.91 -4.45 -9.74
CA VAL A 5 2.61 -5.67 -10.22
C VAL A 5 4.10 -5.40 -10.48
N THR A 6 4.40 -4.31 -11.18
CA THR A 6 5.77 -3.86 -11.49
C THR A 6 6.61 -3.60 -10.24
N SER A 7 5.99 -3.31 -9.08
CA SER A 7 6.71 -3.05 -7.84
C SER A 7 7.37 -4.31 -7.26
N GLY A 8 6.78 -5.49 -7.50
CA GLY A 8 7.34 -6.79 -7.10
C GLY A 8 8.65 -7.15 -7.80
N VAL A 9 8.95 -6.54 -8.95
CA VAL A 9 10.21 -6.71 -9.70
C VAL A 9 11.27 -5.70 -9.24
N ILE A 10 10.85 -4.46 -8.94
CA ILE A 10 11.73 -3.35 -8.55
C ILE A 10 12.24 -3.47 -7.11
N TYR A 11 11.38 -3.88 -6.17
CA TYR A 11 11.72 -3.83 -4.74
C TYR A 11 12.80 -4.82 -4.29
N PRO A 12 12.92 -6.06 -4.80
CA PRO A 12 13.98 -6.97 -4.38
C PRO A 12 15.38 -6.38 -4.57
N GLY A 13 15.68 -5.85 -5.76
CA GLY A 13 16.95 -5.17 -6.04
C GLY A 13 17.17 -3.91 -5.18
N ALA A 14 16.12 -3.11 -4.95
CA ALA A 14 16.22 -1.92 -4.10
C ALA A 14 16.52 -2.26 -2.63
N VAL A 15 15.84 -3.26 -2.08
CA VAL A 15 16.02 -3.75 -0.70
C VAL A 15 17.42 -4.32 -0.51
N ALA A 16 17.90 -5.15 -1.44
CA ALA A 16 19.25 -5.70 -1.38
C ALA A 16 20.34 -4.62 -1.37
N MET A 17 20.16 -3.53 -2.13
CA MET A 17 21.12 -2.40 -2.13
C MET A 17 21.09 -1.59 -0.83
N ILE A 18 19.92 -1.45 -0.19
CA ILE A 18 19.79 -0.82 1.13
C ILE A 18 20.43 -1.68 2.23
N ALA A 19 20.25 -3.01 2.16
CA ALA A 19 20.78 -3.99 3.12
C ALA A 19 22.31 -3.93 3.26
N ARG A 20 23.03 -3.52 2.22
CA ARG A 20 24.50 -3.32 2.24
C ARG A 20 24.98 -2.21 3.17
N ARG A 21 24.08 -1.34 3.66
CA ARG A 21 24.38 -0.19 4.54
C ARG A 21 23.56 -0.16 5.82
N TYR A 22 22.35 -0.70 5.78
CA TYR A 22 21.39 -0.58 6.87
C TYR A 22 20.81 -1.93 7.29
N SER A 23 20.64 -2.08 8.60
CA SER A 23 19.73 -3.06 9.20
C SER A 23 18.29 -2.54 9.13
N PHE A 24 17.34 -3.40 8.79
CA PHE A 24 15.92 -3.03 8.70
C PHE A 24 15.21 -3.18 10.04
N HIS A 25 14.73 -2.08 10.62
CA HIS A 25 13.93 -2.13 11.84
C HIS A 25 12.43 -2.02 11.53
N SER A 26 12.00 -0.89 10.96
CA SER A 26 10.60 -0.63 10.61
C SER A 26 10.35 -0.90 9.12
N ILE A 27 9.40 -1.80 8.80
CA ILE A 27 9.17 -2.29 7.44
C ILE A 27 7.67 -2.18 7.10
N GLY A 28 7.35 -1.35 6.10
CA GLY A 28 5.97 -1.07 5.68
C GLY A 28 5.63 -1.54 4.28
N GLY A 29 4.49 -2.22 4.11
CA GLY A 29 4.00 -2.69 2.81
C GLY A 29 2.49 -2.60 2.62
N THR A 30 2.06 -2.55 1.37
CA THR A 30 0.65 -2.62 0.96
C THR A 30 0.60 -3.27 -0.42
N SER A 31 -0.43 -4.09 -0.70
CA SER A 31 -0.55 -4.80 -1.99
C SER A 31 0.72 -5.62 -2.30
N VAL A 32 1.27 -5.60 -3.52
CA VAL A 32 2.55 -6.27 -3.86
C VAL A 32 3.70 -5.82 -2.94
N GLY A 33 3.70 -4.56 -2.50
CA GLY A 33 4.65 -4.05 -1.51
C GLY A 33 4.54 -4.73 -0.14
N ALA A 34 3.42 -5.40 0.18
CA ALA A 34 3.26 -6.22 1.38
C ALA A 34 4.03 -7.55 1.29
N ILE A 35 4.13 -8.16 0.10
CA ILE A 35 5.02 -9.30 -0.15
C ILE A 35 6.46 -8.86 0.10
N ALA A 36 6.89 -7.77 -0.57
CA ALA A 36 8.25 -7.26 -0.44
C ALA A 36 8.57 -6.90 1.02
N ALA A 37 7.63 -6.32 1.76
CA ALA A 37 7.77 -6.07 3.20
C ALA A 37 7.93 -7.35 4.03
N ALA A 38 7.05 -8.35 3.85
CA ALA A 38 7.14 -9.62 4.56
C ALA A 38 8.45 -10.38 4.27
N VAL A 39 8.89 -10.40 3.01
CA VAL A 39 10.16 -11.04 2.63
C VAL A 39 11.38 -10.25 3.12
N THR A 40 11.34 -8.91 3.12
CA THR A 40 12.40 -8.07 3.73
C THR A 40 12.52 -8.35 5.23
N ALA A 41 11.40 -8.45 5.94
CA ALA A 41 11.39 -8.78 7.37
C ALA A 41 11.91 -10.19 7.64
N ALA A 42 11.55 -11.16 6.80
CA ALA A 42 12.04 -12.53 6.90
C ALA A 42 13.56 -12.64 6.62
N ALA A 43 14.08 -11.93 5.62
CA ALA A 43 15.52 -11.89 5.34
C ALA A 43 16.30 -11.16 6.43
N GLU A 44 15.75 -10.08 7.00
CA GLU A 44 16.37 -9.43 8.15
C GLU A 44 16.39 -10.35 9.38
N TYR A 45 15.31 -11.10 9.62
CA TYR A 45 15.28 -12.14 10.65
C TYR A 45 16.31 -13.24 10.38
N GLY A 46 16.41 -13.75 9.15
CA GLY A 46 17.40 -14.76 8.76
C GLY A 46 18.84 -14.27 8.95
N ARG A 47 19.10 -13.00 8.61
CA ARG A 47 20.40 -12.34 8.79
C ARG A 47 20.76 -12.11 10.26
N ARG A 48 19.81 -11.66 11.08
CA ARG A 48 20.05 -11.40 12.53
C ARG A 48 20.12 -12.67 13.37
N THR A 49 19.38 -13.71 13.02
CA THR A 49 19.46 -15.01 13.72
C THR A 49 20.66 -15.85 13.27
N GLY A 50 21.22 -15.56 12.09
CA GLY A 50 22.26 -16.37 11.45
C GLY A 50 21.72 -17.58 10.67
N CYS A 51 20.40 -17.79 10.64
CA CYS A 51 19.77 -18.90 9.92
C CYS A 51 19.84 -18.73 8.39
N ASN A 52 19.89 -17.51 7.88
CA ASN A 52 20.26 -17.22 6.49
C ASN A 52 21.03 -15.90 6.39
N PRO A 53 22.38 -15.92 6.46
CA PRO A 53 23.21 -14.73 6.29
C PRO A 53 23.16 -14.12 4.89
N GLN A 54 22.84 -14.91 3.86
CA GLN A 54 22.81 -14.52 2.44
C GLN A 54 21.41 -14.12 1.94
N ALA A 55 20.41 -14.01 2.83
CA ALA A 55 19.01 -13.81 2.45
C ALA A 55 18.75 -12.58 1.54
N PHE A 56 19.59 -11.54 1.61
CA PHE A 56 19.48 -10.37 0.72
C PHE A 56 20.10 -10.59 -0.67
N GLU A 57 21.04 -11.53 -0.81
CA GLU A 57 21.55 -12.01 -2.10
C GLU A 57 20.48 -12.88 -2.79
N ASP A 58 19.82 -13.76 -2.04
CA ASP A 58 18.66 -14.55 -2.51
C ASP A 58 17.52 -13.65 -3.01
N ILE A 59 17.19 -12.59 -2.25
CA ILE A 59 16.21 -11.58 -2.65
C ILE A 59 16.64 -10.89 -3.96
N ALA A 60 17.91 -10.51 -4.10
CA ALA A 60 18.40 -9.87 -5.33
C ALA A 60 18.26 -10.77 -6.58
N ALA A 61 18.29 -12.10 -6.42
CA ALA A 61 18.06 -13.06 -7.51
C ALA A 61 16.57 -13.27 -7.85
N MET A 62 15.64 -12.84 -7.00
CA MET A 62 14.20 -13.10 -7.15
C MET A 62 13.58 -12.62 -8.47
N PRO A 63 13.87 -11.40 -8.99
CA PRO A 63 13.30 -10.92 -10.25
C PRO A 63 13.55 -11.85 -11.44
N LYS A 64 14.72 -12.51 -11.46
CA LYS A 64 15.06 -13.51 -12.47
C LYS A 64 14.13 -14.72 -12.42
N SER A 65 13.86 -15.25 -11.22
CA SER A 65 12.96 -16.41 -11.03
C SER A 65 11.49 -16.11 -11.38
N LEU A 66 11.06 -14.85 -11.24
CA LEU A 66 9.71 -14.41 -11.66
C LEU A 66 9.56 -14.36 -13.19
N GLY A 67 10.68 -14.21 -13.91
CA GLY A 67 10.74 -14.25 -15.37
C GLY A 67 10.88 -15.65 -15.98
N ASP A 68 10.97 -16.72 -15.19
CA ASP A 68 11.00 -18.09 -15.70
C ASP A 68 9.75 -18.36 -16.56
N VAL A 69 9.92 -18.81 -17.80
CA VAL A 69 8.83 -19.04 -18.75
C VAL A 69 8.37 -20.51 -18.71
N ALA A 70 7.06 -20.71 -18.60
CA ALA A 70 6.42 -22.03 -18.63
C ALA A 70 6.23 -22.55 -20.07
N PRO A 71 5.90 -23.85 -20.27
CA PRO A 71 5.74 -24.43 -21.62
C PRO A 71 4.63 -23.80 -22.48
N ASP A 72 3.71 -23.05 -21.87
CA ASP A 72 2.65 -22.31 -22.58
C ASP A 72 3.08 -20.90 -23.04
N GLY A 73 4.32 -20.51 -22.76
CA GLY A 73 4.91 -19.23 -23.16
C GLY A 73 4.72 -18.10 -22.17
N HIS A 74 4.04 -18.32 -21.04
CA HIS A 74 3.81 -17.30 -20.01
C HIS A 74 4.84 -17.37 -18.87
N SER A 75 5.13 -16.21 -18.27
CA SER A 75 6.05 -16.08 -17.13
C SER A 75 5.54 -16.70 -15.82
N ARG A 76 6.45 -16.98 -14.87
CA ARG A 76 6.08 -17.41 -13.51
C ARG A 76 5.18 -16.39 -12.82
N LEU A 77 5.44 -15.10 -13.00
CA LEU A 77 4.62 -14.00 -12.48
C LEU A 77 3.15 -14.10 -12.93
N PHE A 78 2.89 -14.42 -14.20
CA PHE A 78 1.55 -14.71 -14.70
C PHE A 78 0.93 -15.92 -14.00
N HIS A 79 1.68 -17.02 -13.88
CA HIS A 79 1.20 -18.27 -13.29
C HIS A 79 0.92 -18.22 -11.78
N LEU A 80 1.47 -17.25 -11.04
CA LEU A 80 1.06 -16.98 -9.64
C LEU A 80 -0.44 -16.67 -9.53
N PHE A 81 -1.04 -16.11 -10.58
CA PHE A 81 -2.46 -15.77 -10.70
C PHE A 81 -3.23 -16.82 -11.54
N SER A 82 -2.98 -18.10 -11.27
CA SER A 82 -3.73 -19.19 -11.89
C SER A 82 -5.23 -19.16 -11.50
N PRO A 83 -6.16 -19.25 -12.48
CA PRO A 83 -7.60 -19.16 -12.23
C PRO A 83 -8.17 -20.46 -11.66
N GLU A 84 -9.26 -20.36 -10.91
CA GLU A 84 -10.04 -21.55 -10.54
C GLU A 84 -10.73 -22.18 -11.75
N PRO A 85 -10.97 -23.51 -11.77
CA PRO A 85 -11.66 -24.18 -12.89
C PRO A 85 -13.01 -23.55 -13.25
N ALA A 86 -13.74 -23.05 -12.24
CA ALA A 86 -15.05 -22.41 -12.42
C ALA A 86 -14.98 -20.98 -13.01
N THR A 87 -13.87 -20.26 -12.81
CA THR A 87 -13.66 -18.86 -13.21
C THR A 87 -12.68 -18.72 -14.38
N LYS A 88 -12.04 -19.80 -14.84
CA LYS A 88 -11.17 -19.81 -16.04
C LYS A 88 -11.76 -19.07 -17.27
N PRO A 89 -13.07 -19.15 -17.60
CA PRO A 89 -13.66 -18.36 -18.69
C PRO A 89 -13.64 -16.85 -18.44
N LEU A 90 -13.73 -16.40 -17.18
CA LEU A 90 -13.60 -14.98 -16.83
C LEU A 90 -12.17 -14.49 -17.04
N LEU A 91 -11.14 -15.30 -16.71
CA LEU A 91 -9.76 -14.90 -16.99
C LEU A 91 -9.58 -14.66 -18.49
N ALA A 92 -10.03 -15.59 -19.33
CA ALA A 92 -9.92 -15.47 -20.80
C ALA A 92 -10.56 -14.20 -21.39
N LEU A 93 -11.57 -13.62 -20.72
CA LEU A 93 -12.20 -12.36 -21.12
C LEU A 93 -11.46 -11.12 -20.61
N VAL A 94 -10.77 -11.23 -19.47
CA VAL A 94 -10.03 -10.13 -18.84
C VAL A 94 -8.58 -10.05 -19.35
N THR A 95 -7.93 -11.16 -19.71
CA THR A 95 -6.56 -11.19 -20.27
C THR A 95 -6.39 -10.27 -21.49
N PRO A 96 -7.30 -10.22 -22.49
CA PRO A 96 -7.20 -9.26 -23.59
C PRO A 96 -7.23 -7.80 -23.14
N LEU A 97 -8.01 -7.48 -22.10
CA LEU A 97 -8.10 -6.13 -21.53
C LEU A 97 -6.80 -5.73 -20.80
N MET A 98 -6.17 -6.66 -20.10
CA MET A 98 -4.89 -6.50 -19.39
C MET A 98 -3.68 -6.42 -20.35
N SER A 99 -3.78 -6.99 -21.55
CA SER A 99 -2.69 -6.96 -22.54
C SER A 99 -2.48 -5.57 -23.17
N ALA A 100 -1.24 -5.25 -23.53
CA ALA A 100 -0.85 -4.01 -24.22
C ALA A 100 -1.23 -3.99 -25.72
N ARG A 101 -2.42 -4.49 -26.08
CA ARG A 101 -2.92 -4.55 -27.46
C ARG A 101 -3.79 -3.34 -27.81
N ASN A 102 -3.79 -2.94 -29.08
CA ASN A 102 -4.69 -1.91 -29.62
C ASN A 102 -6.17 -2.33 -29.51
N PHE A 103 -7.09 -1.37 -29.60
CA PHE A 103 -8.54 -1.56 -29.40
C PHE A 103 -9.13 -2.73 -30.21
N SER A 104 -8.76 -2.86 -31.49
CA SER A 104 -9.16 -3.99 -32.35
C SER A 104 -8.67 -5.34 -31.82
N GLY A 105 -7.42 -5.42 -31.35
CA GLY A 105 -6.85 -6.62 -30.73
C GLY A 105 -7.53 -6.99 -29.41
N LYS A 106 -7.99 -6.00 -28.62
CA LYS A 106 -8.81 -6.24 -27.42
C LYS A 106 -10.19 -6.79 -27.79
N PHE A 107 -10.86 -6.18 -28.78
CA PHE A 107 -12.18 -6.63 -29.26
C PHE A 107 -12.15 -8.05 -29.83
N ILE A 108 -11.16 -8.37 -30.69
CA ILE A 108 -11.00 -9.72 -31.25
C ILE A 108 -10.72 -10.75 -30.13
N GLY A 109 -9.90 -10.40 -29.14
CA GLY A 109 -9.65 -11.26 -27.99
C GLY A 109 -10.90 -11.55 -27.16
N ILE A 110 -11.72 -10.53 -26.87
CA ILE A 110 -13.00 -10.68 -26.16
C ILE A 110 -13.98 -11.51 -26.97
N LEU A 111 -14.08 -11.29 -28.29
CA LEU A 111 -14.95 -12.06 -29.16
C LEU A 111 -14.54 -13.55 -29.17
N ALA A 112 -13.25 -13.85 -29.38
CA ALA A 112 -12.72 -15.21 -29.36
C ALA A 112 -12.95 -15.91 -27.99
N ALA A 113 -12.72 -15.20 -26.88
CA ALA A 113 -13.00 -15.72 -25.54
C ALA A 113 -14.51 -15.94 -25.32
N SER A 114 -15.39 -15.06 -25.81
CA SER A 114 -16.85 -15.22 -25.70
C SER A 114 -17.37 -16.44 -26.49
N LEU A 115 -16.75 -16.75 -27.63
CA LEU A 115 -17.07 -17.91 -28.46
C LEU A 115 -16.66 -19.25 -27.82
N SER A 116 -15.88 -19.26 -26.74
CA SER A 116 -15.64 -20.48 -25.96
C SER A 116 -16.88 -20.92 -25.15
N ALA A 117 -17.91 -20.09 -25.05
CA ALA A 117 -19.16 -20.40 -24.36
C ALA A 117 -20.26 -20.81 -25.36
N TRP A 118 -20.63 -22.10 -25.34
CA TRP A 118 -21.60 -22.67 -26.29
C TRP A 118 -22.94 -21.90 -26.44
N PRO A 119 -23.55 -21.26 -25.42
CA PRO A 119 -24.82 -20.53 -25.60
C PRO A 119 -24.66 -19.26 -26.46
N LEU A 120 -23.48 -18.64 -26.43
CA LEU A 120 -23.13 -17.50 -27.27
C LEU A 120 -22.98 -17.95 -28.73
N VAL A 121 -22.27 -19.06 -28.97
CA VAL A 121 -22.11 -19.64 -30.31
C VAL A 121 -23.46 -20.00 -30.94
N LEU A 122 -24.38 -20.60 -30.19
CA LEU A 122 -25.71 -20.98 -30.70
C LEU A 122 -26.51 -19.76 -31.19
N VAL A 123 -26.61 -18.70 -30.38
CA VAL A 123 -27.36 -17.49 -30.75
C VAL A 123 -26.68 -16.74 -31.91
N MET A 124 -25.35 -16.69 -31.92
CA MET A 124 -24.59 -16.15 -33.05
C MET A 124 -24.85 -16.90 -34.34
N ALA A 125 -24.85 -18.23 -34.31
CA ALA A 125 -25.13 -19.07 -35.48
C ALA A 125 -26.55 -18.88 -36.01
N VAL A 126 -27.57 -18.89 -35.13
CA VAL A 126 -28.98 -18.70 -35.52
C VAL A 126 -29.22 -17.30 -36.12
N THR A 127 -28.69 -16.25 -35.49
CA THR A 127 -28.88 -14.87 -35.96
C THR A 127 -28.09 -14.58 -37.23
N SER A 128 -26.89 -15.15 -37.38
CA SER A 128 -26.12 -15.07 -38.63
C SER A 128 -26.81 -15.82 -39.77
N LEU A 129 -27.35 -17.02 -39.52
CA LEU A 129 -28.08 -17.80 -40.52
C LEU A 129 -29.35 -17.07 -40.99
N ALA A 130 -30.12 -16.49 -40.06
CA ALA A 130 -31.28 -15.67 -40.38
C ALA A 130 -30.89 -14.41 -41.19
N GLY A 131 -29.79 -13.74 -40.82
CA GLY A 131 -29.25 -12.60 -41.55
C GLY A 131 -28.81 -12.94 -42.98
N VAL A 132 -28.10 -14.07 -43.15
CA VAL A 132 -27.68 -14.57 -44.47
C VAL A 132 -28.89 -14.93 -45.34
N ALA A 133 -29.89 -15.63 -44.79
CA ALA A 133 -31.11 -15.96 -45.52
C ALA A 133 -31.86 -14.70 -46.02
N LEU A 134 -31.93 -13.67 -45.18
CA LEU A 134 -32.56 -12.39 -45.51
C LEU A 134 -31.78 -11.64 -46.62
N VAL A 135 -30.45 -11.59 -46.52
CA VAL A 135 -29.59 -10.98 -47.55
C VAL A 135 -29.67 -11.73 -48.88
N VAL A 136 -29.62 -13.07 -48.86
CA VAL A 136 -29.73 -13.92 -50.07
C VAL A 136 -31.08 -13.73 -50.75
N HIS A 137 -32.19 -13.65 -50.00
CA HIS A 137 -33.52 -13.37 -50.56
C HIS A 137 -33.55 -12.05 -51.33
N GLN A 138 -32.98 -10.98 -50.76
CA GLN A 138 -32.93 -9.66 -51.40
C GLN A 138 -31.98 -9.61 -52.62
N ILE A 139 -30.91 -10.40 -52.62
CA ILE A 139 -30.00 -10.55 -53.78
C ILE A 139 -30.73 -11.24 -54.94
N VAL A 140 -31.43 -12.36 -54.66
CA VAL A 140 -32.22 -13.08 -55.68
C VAL A 140 -33.37 -12.22 -56.22
N GLY A 141 -33.95 -11.33 -55.38
CA GLY A 141 -34.94 -10.34 -55.79
C GLY A 141 -34.40 -9.13 -56.57
N GLY A 142 -33.08 -8.99 -56.75
CA GLY A 142 -32.46 -7.90 -57.51
C GLY A 142 -32.49 -6.51 -56.85
N GLN A 143 -32.81 -6.41 -55.56
CA GLN A 143 -33.10 -5.15 -54.88
C GLN A 143 -31.85 -4.53 -54.20
N ALA A 144 -30.93 -3.97 -55.00
CA ALA A 144 -29.61 -3.52 -54.54
C ALA A 144 -29.59 -2.58 -53.31
N ILE A 145 -30.54 -1.64 -53.18
CA ILE A 145 -30.60 -0.77 -51.99
C ILE A 145 -31.00 -1.58 -50.74
N LEU A 146 -31.96 -2.49 -50.90
CA LEU A 146 -32.46 -3.31 -49.79
C LEU A 146 -31.43 -4.38 -49.39
N THR A 147 -30.59 -4.90 -50.29
CA THR A 147 -29.50 -5.82 -49.88
C THR A 147 -28.50 -5.14 -48.93
N VAL A 148 -28.15 -3.87 -49.17
CA VAL A 148 -27.27 -3.09 -48.28
C VAL A 148 -27.94 -2.82 -46.93
N VAL A 149 -29.21 -2.42 -46.92
CA VAL A 149 -29.98 -2.23 -45.68
C VAL A 149 -30.11 -3.53 -44.88
N SER A 150 -30.41 -4.64 -45.56
CA SER A 150 -30.50 -5.98 -44.97
C SER A 150 -29.16 -6.47 -44.41
N LEU A 151 -28.04 -6.17 -45.07
CA LEU A 151 -26.70 -6.50 -44.58
C LEU A 151 -26.38 -5.73 -43.29
N ILE A 152 -26.64 -4.42 -43.26
CA ILE A 152 -26.45 -3.59 -42.06
C ILE A 152 -27.37 -4.08 -40.93
N ALA A 153 -28.64 -4.35 -41.23
CA ALA A 153 -29.60 -4.87 -40.25
C ALA A 153 -29.19 -6.24 -39.69
N ALA A 154 -28.66 -7.14 -40.52
CA ALA A 154 -28.14 -8.43 -40.10
C ALA A 154 -26.92 -8.28 -39.17
N LEU A 155 -25.96 -7.42 -39.53
CA LEU A 155 -24.78 -7.13 -38.68
C LEU A 155 -25.19 -6.51 -37.33
N CYS A 156 -26.13 -5.57 -37.34
CA CYS A 156 -26.69 -4.99 -36.11
C CYS A 156 -27.43 -6.04 -35.26
N LEU A 157 -28.24 -6.92 -35.87
CA LEU A 157 -28.95 -7.99 -35.17
C LEU A 157 -27.98 -8.99 -34.52
N VAL A 158 -26.93 -9.39 -35.23
CA VAL A 158 -25.87 -10.27 -34.70
C VAL A 158 -25.15 -9.59 -33.53
N LEU A 159 -24.77 -8.31 -33.65
CA LEU A 159 -24.09 -7.55 -32.60
C LEU A 159 -24.97 -7.36 -31.35
N VAL A 160 -26.25 -7.02 -31.52
CA VAL A 160 -27.20 -6.86 -30.41
C VAL A 160 -27.47 -8.21 -29.74
N SER A 161 -27.64 -9.29 -30.51
CA SER A 161 -27.88 -10.63 -29.97
C SER A 161 -26.65 -11.17 -29.22
N TRP A 162 -25.45 -10.91 -29.72
CA TRP A 162 -24.19 -11.15 -29.02
C TRP A 162 -24.15 -10.40 -27.69
N LEU A 163 -24.41 -9.10 -27.69
CA LEU A 163 -24.35 -8.25 -26.50
C LEU A 163 -25.39 -8.66 -25.44
N VAL A 164 -26.64 -8.92 -25.85
CA VAL A 164 -27.71 -9.39 -24.96
C VAL A 164 -27.37 -10.75 -24.36
N MET A 165 -26.84 -11.70 -25.15
CA MET A 165 -26.43 -12.99 -24.63
C MET A 165 -25.18 -12.89 -23.74
N LEU A 166 -24.21 -12.03 -24.07
CA LEU A 166 -23.02 -11.79 -23.26
C LEU A 166 -23.38 -11.23 -21.88
N ILE A 167 -24.26 -10.22 -21.84
CA ILE A 167 -24.82 -9.68 -20.59
C ILE A 167 -25.59 -10.76 -19.84
N THR A 168 -26.38 -11.58 -20.52
CA THR A 168 -27.15 -12.67 -19.90
C THR A 168 -26.24 -13.73 -19.26
N VAL A 169 -25.18 -14.16 -19.96
CA VAL A 169 -24.19 -15.12 -19.44
C VAL A 169 -23.39 -14.48 -18.29
N LEU A 170 -22.99 -13.21 -18.42
CA LEU A 170 -22.31 -12.47 -17.37
C LEU A 170 -23.16 -12.41 -16.09
N VAL A 171 -24.43 -12.00 -16.18
CA VAL A 171 -25.31 -11.83 -15.02
C VAL A 171 -25.79 -13.16 -14.44
N ARG A 172 -26.17 -14.14 -15.26
CA ARG A 172 -26.77 -15.41 -14.79
C ARG A 172 -25.76 -16.50 -14.44
N ARG A 173 -24.58 -16.52 -15.07
CA ARG A 173 -23.57 -17.57 -14.88
C ARG A 173 -22.31 -17.05 -14.22
N TRP A 174 -21.68 -16.01 -14.74
CA TRP A 174 -20.37 -15.60 -14.25
C TRP A 174 -20.41 -14.77 -12.95
N LEU A 175 -21.38 -13.86 -12.80
CA LEU A 175 -21.52 -13.02 -11.61
C LEU A 175 -21.80 -13.83 -10.32
N PRO A 176 -22.64 -14.89 -10.32
CA PRO A 176 -22.77 -15.79 -9.17
C PRO A 176 -21.47 -16.55 -8.86
N LEU A 177 -20.77 -17.06 -9.87
CA LEU A 177 -19.50 -17.78 -9.69
C LEU A 177 -18.39 -16.86 -9.14
N TRP A 178 -18.31 -15.64 -9.63
CA TRP A 178 -17.36 -14.62 -9.16
C TRP A 178 -17.64 -14.22 -7.70
N ARG A 179 -18.91 -14.05 -7.32
CA ARG A 179 -19.32 -13.84 -5.91
C ARG A 179 -18.97 -15.04 -5.03
N ALA A 180 -19.27 -16.26 -5.49
CA ALA A 180 -18.94 -17.50 -4.76
C ALA A 180 -17.42 -17.70 -4.59
N ASN A 181 -16.63 -17.21 -5.55
CA ASN A 181 -15.16 -17.19 -5.50
C ASN A 181 -14.58 -15.92 -4.83
N GLY A 182 -15.33 -15.27 -3.94
CA GLY A 182 -14.83 -14.15 -3.14
C GLY A 182 -14.48 -12.89 -3.94
N TYR A 183 -15.22 -12.60 -5.01
CA TYR A 183 -15.03 -11.43 -5.89
C TYR A 183 -13.67 -11.40 -6.61
N GLY A 184 -13.06 -12.57 -6.82
CA GLY A 184 -11.86 -12.75 -7.63
C GLY A 184 -12.01 -13.88 -8.65
N ILE A 185 -11.09 -13.91 -9.61
CA ILE A 185 -10.94 -15.01 -10.57
C ILE A 185 -10.01 -16.09 -9.99
N CYS A 186 -9.01 -15.69 -9.21
CA CYS A 186 -7.95 -16.57 -8.69
C CYS A 186 -7.96 -16.55 -7.16
N THR A 187 -7.98 -17.71 -6.50
CA THR A 187 -7.81 -17.78 -5.03
C THR A 187 -6.39 -17.43 -4.60
N GLY A 188 -5.42 -17.62 -5.50
CA GLY A 188 -3.98 -17.57 -5.22
C GLY A 188 -3.40 -18.88 -4.67
N LYS A 189 -4.22 -19.90 -4.42
CA LYS A 189 -3.73 -21.23 -3.98
C LYS A 189 -3.46 -22.17 -5.15
N SER A 190 -4.35 -22.17 -6.14
CA SER A 190 -4.28 -23.05 -7.30
C SER A 190 -3.00 -22.83 -8.12
N ALA A 191 -2.44 -23.93 -8.63
CA ALA A 191 -1.24 -23.96 -9.47
C ALA A 191 -1.61 -24.38 -10.91
N PRO A 192 -0.83 -24.00 -11.93
CA PRO A 192 -1.08 -24.44 -13.30
C PRO A 192 -0.79 -25.94 -13.45
N SER A 193 -1.60 -26.63 -14.26
CA SER A 193 -1.39 -28.03 -14.61
C SER A 193 -0.93 -28.13 -16.06
N PHE A 194 0.31 -28.55 -16.28
CA PHE A 194 0.90 -28.73 -17.60
C PHE A 194 0.95 -30.22 -17.96
N SER A 195 0.21 -30.62 -18.99
CA SER A 195 0.20 -32.00 -19.51
C SER A 195 1.46 -32.28 -20.34
N THR A 196 2.61 -32.41 -19.69
CA THR A 196 3.91 -32.59 -20.36
C THR A 196 4.83 -33.55 -19.62
N ASN A 197 5.47 -34.44 -20.37
CA ASN A 197 6.28 -35.56 -19.86
C ASN A 197 7.75 -35.16 -19.56
N ARG A 198 8.00 -33.88 -19.23
CA ARG A 198 9.33 -33.34 -18.92
C ARG A 198 9.36 -32.84 -17.48
N ALA A 199 10.49 -33.01 -16.81
CA ALA A 199 10.76 -32.39 -15.51
C ALA A 199 10.89 -30.87 -15.67
N ILE A 200 9.76 -30.17 -15.61
CA ILE A 200 9.66 -28.72 -15.64
C ILE A 200 9.75 -28.20 -14.21
N ALA A 201 10.37 -27.03 -14.01
CA ALA A 201 10.39 -26.37 -12.71
C ALA A 201 8.96 -26.23 -12.17
N THR A 202 8.73 -26.55 -10.90
CA THR A 202 7.39 -26.45 -10.32
C THR A 202 6.90 -25.00 -10.34
N PHE A 203 5.81 -24.76 -11.07
CA PHE A 203 5.03 -23.52 -10.99
C PHE A 203 3.96 -23.71 -9.92
N GLU A 204 3.70 -22.66 -9.16
CA GLU A 204 2.87 -22.71 -7.95
C GLU A 204 1.99 -21.46 -7.87
N GLY A 205 0.89 -21.51 -7.12
CA GLY A 205 0.05 -20.35 -6.88
C GLY A 205 0.72 -19.31 -5.98
N LEU A 206 0.22 -18.07 -6.00
CA LEU A 206 0.70 -16.95 -5.19
C LEU A 206 0.90 -17.29 -3.69
N SER A 207 -0.06 -17.91 -3.02
CA SER A 207 0.01 -18.19 -1.57
C SER A 207 1.07 -19.25 -1.22
N PRO A 208 1.18 -20.40 -1.93
CA PRO A 208 2.35 -21.28 -1.85
C PRO A 208 3.69 -20.58 -2.11
N TRP A 209 3.78 -19.79 -3.19
CA TRP A 209 5.01 -19.06 -3.55
C TRP A 209 5.44 -18.10 -2.43
N MET A 210 4.50 -17.32 -1.89
CA MET A 210 4.74 -16.43 -0.75
C MET A 210 5.25 -17.18 0.48
N HIS A 211 4.65 -18.34 0.80
CA HIS A 211 5.11 -19.18 1.92
C HIS A 211 6.54 -19.67 1.71
N ARG A 212 6.84 -20.21 0.52
CA ARG A 212 8.19 -20.68 0.18
C ARG A 212 9.23 -19.56 0.25
N VAL A 213 8.95 -18.39 -0.31
CA VAL A 213 9.90 -17.26 -0.34
C VAL A 213 10.10 -16.66 1.06
N VAL A 214 9.04 -16.50 1.86
CA VAL A 214 9.14 -16.01 3.25
C VAL A 214 9.92 -17.00 4.14
N GLN A 215 9.64 -18.31 4.05
CA GLN A 215 10.38 -19.31 4.82
C GLN A 215 11.86 -19.36 4.39
N SER A 216 12.15 -19.38 3.09
CA SER A 216 13.52 -19.44 2.57
C SER A 216 14.35 -18.22 2.99
N ALA A 217 13.77 -17.01 2.95
CA ALA A 217 14.44 -15.80 3.42
C ALA A 217 14.76 -15.85 4.92
N ALA A 218 13.93 -16.53 5.72
CA ALA A 218 14.15 -16.76 7.15
C ALA A 218 15.12 -17.92 7.47
N GLY A 219 15.59 -18.66 6.47
CA GLY A 219 16.38 -19.89 6.67
C GLY A 219 15.56 -21.11 7.09
N ARG A 220 14.27 -21.17 6.69
CA ARG A 220 13.34 -22.29 6.99
C ARG A 220 12.87 -23.01 5.73
N THR A 221 12.45 -24.25 5.88
CA THR A 221 11.77 -25.04 4.84
C THR A 221 10.28 -24.72 4.78
N ILE A 222 9.60 -25.23 3.75
CA ILE A 222 8.14 -25.12 3.59
C ILE A 222 7.35 -25.94 4.61
N ASP A 223 7.97 -26.95 5.23
CA ASP A 223 7.33 -27.87 6.17
C ASP A 223 7.49 -27.45 7.63
N ASP A 224 8.43 -26.55 7.92
CA ASP A 224 8.64 -25.96 9.24
C ASP A 224 7.46 -25.07 9.68
N ALA A 225 7.47 -24.69 10.96
CA ALA A 225 6.55 -23.70 11.50
C ALA A 225 6.66 -22.37 10.72
N PRO A 226 5.52 -21.78 10.30
CA PRO A 226 5.54 -20.55 9.52
C PRO A 226 6.02 -19.38 10.37
N LEU A 227 6.89 -18.53 9.80
CA LEU A 227 7.37 -17.33 10.47
C LEU A 227 6.20 -16.43 10.91
N THR A 228 6.19 -16.02 12.18
CA THR A 228 5.16 -15.14 12.76
C THR A 228 5.67 -13.75 13.16
N PHE A 229 4.77 -12.80 13.39
CA PHE A 229 5.12 -11.46 13.85
C PHE A 229 5.83 -11.46 15.21
N GLY A 230 5.45 -12.35 16.14
CA GLY A 230 6.08 -12.46 17.44
C GLY A 230 7.56 -12.83 17.37
N GLU A 231 7.95 -13.62 16.35
CA GLU A 231 9.35 -13.99 16.08
C GLU A 231 10.15 -12.84 15.46
N LEU A 232 9.51 -11.96 14.67
CA LEU A 232 10.12 -10.71 14.22
C LEU A 232 10.35 -9.74 15.38
N TRP A 233 9.37 -9.62 16.29
CA TRP A 233 9.44 -8.72 17.43
C TRP A 233 10.54 -9.14 18.41
N SER A 234 10.66 -10.43 18.69
CA SER A 234 11.69 -10.98 19.60
C SER A 234 13.04 -11.25 18.94
N ALA A 235 13.20 -10.99 17.64
CA ALA A 235 14.46 -11.23 16.93
C ALA A 235 15.66 -10.57 17.67
N PRO A 236 16.83 -11.21 17.75
CA PRO A 236 18.01 -10.57 18.34
C PRO A 236 18.40 -9.33 17.53
N GLU A 237 18.93 -8.27 18.15
CA GLU A 237 19.32 -7.04 17.43
C GLU A 237 20.49 -7.27 16.44
N ALA A 238 21.37 -8.21 16.77
CA ALA A 238 22.48 -8.66 15.95
C ALA A 238 22.72 -10.16 16.19
N ALA A 239 23.48 -10.81 15.29
CA ALA A 239 23.83 -12.22 15.43
C ALA A 239 24.54 -12.49 16.77
N GLY A 240 24.01 -13.44 17.55
CA GLY A 240 24.49 -13.79 18.88
C GLY A 240 23.97 -12.92 20.04
N ALA A 241 23.19 -11.86 19.78
CA ALA A 241 22.50 -11.12 20.83
C ALA A 241 21.34 -11.92 21.45
N LYS A 242 20.89 -11.54 22.64
CA LYS A 242 19.73 -12.18 23.28
C LYS A 242 18.42 -11.78 22.56
N PRO A 243 17.46 -12.70 22.39
CA PRO A 243 16.13 -12.37 21.90
C PRO A 243 15.40 -11.35 22.79
N GLY A 244 14.58 -10.51 22.17
CA GLY A 244 13.69 -9.56 22.85
C GLY A 244 12.38 -10.20 23.33
N GLY A 245 11.45 -9.37 23.79
CA GLY A 245 10.09 -9.82 24.12
C GLY A 245 9.26 -10.12 22.87
N ASN A 246 8.39 -11.14 22.94
CA ASN A 246 7.49 -11.53 21.85
C ASN A 246 6.04 -11.03 22.03
N GLY A 247 5.76 -10.27 23.10
CA GLY A 247 4.44 -9.70 23.37
C GLY A 247 4.16 -8.46 22.52
N PRO A 248 2.87 -8.14 22.25
CA PRO A 248 2.50 -6.99 21.41
C PRO A 248 2.89 -5.63 22.02
N THR A 249 3.13 -5.60 23.33
CA THR A 249 3.53 -4.43 24.13
C THR A 249 5.03 -4.36 24.39
N ALA A 250 5.84 -5.29 23.86
CA ALA A 250 7.29 -5.26 23.98
C ALA A 250 7.93 -4.40 22.87
N PRO A 251 9.10 -3.78 23.09
CA PRO A 251 9.87 -3.16 22.02
C PRO A 251 10.18 -4.20 20.94
N ARG A 252 9.94 -3.83 19.68
CA ARG A 252 10.00 -4.75 18.53
C ARG A 252 11.35 -4.62 17.83
N SER A 253 12.11 -5.71 17.76
CA SER A 253 13.41 -5.73 17.05
C SER A 253 13.26 -5.50 15.54
N ILE A 254 12.28 -6.18 14.93
CA ILE A 254 11.84 -5.98 13.54
C ILE A 254 10.32 -5.72 13.58
N ASP A 255 9.91 -4.50 13.23
CA ASP A 255 8.50 -4.08 13.21
C ASP A 255 7.96 -4.08 11.77
N LEU A 256 7.20 -5.12 11.45
CA LEU A 256 6.53 -5.27 10.16
C LEU A 256 5.06 -4.84 10.28
N ALA A 257 4.65 -3.85 9.48
CA ALA A 257 3.26 -3.43 9.36
C ALA A 257 2.79 -3.45 7.90
N MET A 258 1.56 -3.91 7.68
CA MET A 258 0.93 -3.95 6.36
C MET A 258 -0.47 -3.32 6.40
N ILE A 259 -0.96 -2.84 5.25
CA ILE A 259 -2.31 -2.26 5.13
C ILE A 259 -3.26 -3.23 4.45
N ALA A 260 -4.49 -3.37 4.96
CA ALA A 260 -5.61 -3.91 4.20
C ALA A 260 -6.82 -2.97 4.28
N SER A 261 -7.73 -3.09 3.31
CA SER A 261 -8.95 -2.28 3.23
C SER A 261 -10.15 -3.14 3.64
N ASP A 262 -10.77 -2.82 4.76
CA ASP A 262 -12.02 -3.44 5.23
C ASP A 262 -13.20 -2.81 4.48
N ILE A 263 -13.58 -3.45 3.38
CA ILE A 263 -14.65 -2.97 2.48
C ILE A 263 -16.05 -3.27 3.03
N SER A 264 -16.16 -3.97 4.17
CA SER A 264 -17.45 -4.21 4.83
C SER A 264 -17.79 -3.15 5.89
N ARG A 265 -16.77 -2.49 6.44
CA ARG A 265 -16.89 -1.40 7.42
C ARG A 265 -16.32 -0.06 6.93
N ASN A 266 -15.96 0.02 5.64
CA ASN A 266 -15.44 1.22 4.96
C ASN A 266 -14.24 1.86 5.68
N ARG A 267 -13.24 1.05 6.08
CA ARG A 267 -12.09 1.53 6.85
C ARG A 267 -10.77 0.87 6.44
N THR A 268 -9.67 1.58 6.67
CA THR A 268 -8.32 0.99 6.68
C THR A 268 -8.12 0.17 7.95
N VAL A 269 -7.32 -0.90 7.86
CA VAL A 269 -6.81 -1.64 9.02
C VAL A 269 -5.29 -1.85 8.88
N GLN A 270 -4.57 -1.80 9.98
CA GLN A 270 -3.18 -2.29 10.03
C GLN A 270 -3.17 -3.80 10.25
N LEU A 271 -2.13 -4.45 9.75
CA LEU A 271 -1.81 -5.86 9.97
C LEU A 271 -0.41 -5.94 10.58
N PRO A 272 -0.20 -6.71 11.67
CA PRO A 272 -1.17 -7.57 12.33
C PRO A 272 -2.22 -6.77 13.12
N PHE A 273 -3.36 -7.39 13.44
CA PHE A 273 -4.49 -6.73 14.12
C PHE A 273 -4.18 -6.45 15.60
N LEU A 274 -3.45 -5.37 15.90
CA LEU A 274 -3.00 -5.04 17.26
C LEU A 274 -4.18 -4.68 18.18
N GLU A 275 -5.06 -3.78 17.75
CA GLU A 275 -6.26 -3.36 18.52
C GLU A 275 -7.54 -3.45 17.67
N SER A 276 -8.08 -4.66 17.49
CA SER A 276 -9.38 -4.78 16.81
C SER A 276 -10.54 -4.42 17.76
N PRO A 277 -11.39 -3.41 17.45
CA PRO A 277 -12.56 -3.06 18.27
C PRO A 277 -13.68 -4.11 18.25
N SER A 278 -13.49 -5.21 17.51
CA SER A 278 -14.37 -6.38 17.53
C SER A 278 -13.55 -7.65 17.26
N PRO A 279 -13.84 -8.78 17.92
CA PRO A 279 -13.10 -10.01 17.71
C PRO A 279 -13.29 -10.54 16.28
N ILE A 280 -12.17 -10.88 15.63
CA ILE A 280 -12.15 -11.49 14.29
C ILE A 280 -12.10 -13.01 14.45
N TYR A 281 -12.94 -13.70 13.69
CA TYR A 281 -13.01 -15.15 13.56
C TYR A 281 -12.72 -15.56 12.11
N ALA A 282 -12.38 -16.82 11.89
CA ALA A 282 -12.15 -17.39 10.58
C ALA A 282 -12.83 -18.76 10.49
N ASP A 283 -13.30 -19.12 9.30
CA ASP A 283 -13.74 -20.48 9.00
C ASP A 283 -12.56 -21.27 8.41
N ILE A 284 -12.22 -22.41 9.03
CA ILE A 284 -11.08 -23.24 8.63
C ILE A 284 -11.23 -23.74 7.20
N GLU A 285 -12.42 -24.19 6.78
CA GLU A 285 -12.64 -24.68 5.40
C GLU A 285 -12.43 -23.55 4.39
N THR A 286 -12.89 -22.34 4.71
CA THR A 286 -12.61 -21.13 3.95
C THR A 286 -11.11 -20.80 3.90
N LEU A 287 -10.37 -20.87 5.01
CA LEU A 287 -8.92 -20.65 4.99
C LEU A 287 -8.18 -21.70 4.13
N ARG A 288 -8.60 -22.98 4.17
CA ARG A 288 -8.04 -24.06 3.35
C ARG A 288 -8.21 -23.82 1.84
N ARG A 289 -9.08 -22.92 1.40
CA ARG A 289 -9.19 -22.49 -0.02
C ARG A 289 -8.13 -21.47 -0.45
N TYR A 290 -7.64 -20.62 0.45
CA TYR A 290 -6.73 -19.52 0.12
C TYR A 290 -5.26 -19.77 0.51
N PHE A 291 -5.00 -20.67 1.45
CA PHE A 291 -3.70 -20.84 2.08
C PHE A 291 -3.11 -22.26 1.95
N PRO A 292 -1.77 -22.41 2.01
CA PRO A 292 -1.11 -23.70 2.21
C PRO A 292 -1.57 -24.38 3.50
N ALA A 293 -1.57 -25.72 3.54
CA ALA A 293 -2.05 -26.49 4.70
C ALA A 293 -1.38 -26.07 6.00
N LYS A 294 -0.04 -26.04 6.03
CA LYS A 294 0.79 -25.62 7.18
C LYS A 294 0.40 -24.26 7.78
N ILE A 295 -0.01 -23.29 6.96
CA ILE A 295 -0.49 -21.98 7.44
C ILE A 295 -1.82 -22.14 8.18
N VAL A 296 -2.76 -22.91 7.62
CA VAL A 296 -4.07 -23.12 8.25
C VAL A 296 -3.95 -23.99 9.50
N ASP A 297 -3.19 -25.07 9.45
CA ASP A 297 -2.96 -25.98 10.58
C ASP A 297 -2.28 -25.23 11.75
N TRP A 298 -1.37 -24.30 11.48
CA TRP A 298 -0.82 -23.38 12.48
C TRP A 298 -1.87 -22.44 13.07
N ILE A 299 -2.66 -21.77 12.23
CA ILE A 299 -3.72 -20.84 12.68
C ILE A 299 -4.79 -21.59 13.51
N GLU A 300 -5.09 -22.84 13.18
CA GLU A 300 -5.98 -23.73 13.91
C GLU A 300 -5.38 -24.13 15.27
N THR A 301 -4.12 -24.54 15.29
CA THR A 301 -3.38 -24.88 16.53
C THR A 301 -3.20 -23.68 17.47
N LYS A 302 -3.12 -22.47 16.91
CA LYS A 302 -2.93 -21.19 17.63
C LYS A 302 -4.22 -20.38 17.75
N ALA A 303 -5.39 -21.01 17.59
CA ALA A 303 -6.68 -20.34 17.70
C ALA A 303 -6.81 -19.55 19.02
N GLY A 304 -7.38 -18.35 18.93
CA GLY A 304 -7.54 -17.47 20.09
C GLY A 304 -8.64 -17.92 21.06
N ASP A 305 -8.70 -17.28 22.22
CA ASP A 305 -9.72 -17.53 23.23
C ASP A 305 -11.12 -17.11 22.73
N TYR A 306 -12.10 -18.00 22.83
CA TYR A 306 -13.47 -17.73 22.43
C TYR A 306 -14.28 -17.10 23.57
N GLU A 307 -15.05 -16.06 23.27
CA GLU A 307 -16.02 -15.50 24.20
C GLU A 307 -17.38 -16.22 24.04
N ASP A 308 -18.04 -16.61 25.13
CA ASP A 308 -19.31 -17.39 25.08
C ASP A 308 -20.51 -16.60 24.53
N ARG A 309 -20.43 -15.26 24.55
CA ARG A 309 -21.49 -14.37 24.04
C ARG A 309 -21.63 -14.34 22.51
N HIS A 310 -20.71 -14.94 21.77
CA HIS A 310 -20.71 -14.95 20.30
C HIS A 310 -21.21 -16.28 19.75
N GLN A 311 -21.88 -16.25 18.60
CA GLN A 311 -22.28 -17.44 17.87
C GLN A 311 -21.06 -18.32 17.57
N ARG A 312 -21.17 -19.62 17.86
CA ARG A 312 -20.18 -20.65 17.53
C ARG A 312 -20.79 -21.62 16.54
N GLN A 313 -19.97 -22.08 15.59
CA GLN A 313 -20.28 -23.12 14.63
C GLN A 313 -19.03 -23.99 14.46
N GLN A 314 -19.21 -25.27 14.13
CA GLN A 314 -18.09 -26.19 13.86
C GLN A 314 -17.23 -25.64 12.71
N GLY A 315 -15.90 -25.73 12.85
CA GLY A 315 -14.93 -25.18 11.88
C GLY A 315 -14.67 -23.67 12.01
N TRP A 316 -15.43 -22.92 12.82
CA TRP A 316 -15.16 -21.51 13.08
C TRP A 316 -14.22 -21.33 14.27
N ILE A 317 -13.10 -20.66 14.02
CA ILE A 317 -12.06 -20.38 15.02
C ILE A 317 -11.93 -18.88 15.31
N ARG A 318 -11.55 -18.54 16.54
CA ARG A 318 -11.07 -17.19 16.85
C ARG A 318 -9.68 -17.04 16.23
N LEU A 319 -9.46 -15.95 15.50
CA LEU A 319 -8.15 -15.68 14.90
C LEU A 319 -7.04 -15.62 15.99
N PRO A 320 -5.83 -16.16 15.75
CA PRO A 320 -4.70 -16.12 16.70
C PRO A 320 -4.37 -14.71 17.21
N ARG A 321 -3.68 -14.65 18.35
CA ARG A 321 -3.12 -13.40 18.89
C ARG A 321 -2.10 -12.81 17.90
N PRO A 322 -1.88 -11.48 17.87
CA PRO A 322 -1.04 -10.82 16.87
C PRO A 322 0.36 -11.43 16.71
N GLN A 323 0.99 -11.84 17.82
CA GLN A 323 2.30 -12.49 17.87
C GLN A 323 2.34 -13.87 17.17
N ASP A 324 1.24 -14.62 17.14
CA ASP A 324 1.16 -15.97 16.57
C ASP A 324 0.67 -15.96 15.11
N LEU A 325 0.34 -14.79 14.55
CA LEU A 325 -0.12 -14.67 13.16
C LEU A 325 1.04 -14.91 12.17
N PRO A 326 0.88 -15.80 11.17
CA PRO A 326 1.86 -15.96 10.09
C PRO A 326 1.97 -14.70 9.21
N LEU A 327 3.20 -14.36 8.81
CA LEU A 327 3.45 -13.24 7.88
C LEU A 327 2.65 -13.39 6.57
N VAL A 328 2.62 -14.60 6.02
CA VAL A 328 1.93 -14.95 4.77
C VAL A 328 0.43 -14.66 4.84
N PHE A 329 -0.20 -14.88 6.00
CA PHE A 329 -1.61 -14.61 6.22
C PHE A 329 -1.93 -13.12 6.10
N ALA A 330 -1.13 -12.28 6.78
CA ALA A 330 -1.27 -10.83 6.73
C ALA A 330 -0.95 -10.25 5.33
N ALA A 331 0.13 -10.72 4.70
CA ALA A 331 0.47 -10.31 3.34
C ALA A 331 -0.65 -10.68 2.34
N ARG A 332 -1.23 -11.87 2.43
CA ARG A 332 -2.34 -12.31 1.54
C ARG A 332 -3.63 -11.52 1.75
N LEU A 333 -3.92 -11.07 2.97
CA LEU A 333 -5.01 -10.13 3.26
C LEU A 333 -4.78 -8.78 2.57
N SER A 334 -3.55 -8.26 2.62
CA SER A 334 -3.13 -6.99 1.98
C SER A 334 -3.16 -7.01 0.44
N LEU A 335 -3.18 -8.20 -0.18
CA LEU A 335 -2.99 -8.43 -1.63
C LEU A 335 -4.27 -8.62 -2.46
N SER A 336 -5.45 -8.41 -1.88
CA SER A 336 -6.71 -8.85 -2.49
C SER A 336 -7.23 -7.90 -3.59
N PHE A 337 -6.59 -7.94 -4.76
CA PHE A 337 -6.95 -7.20 -5.98
C PHE A 337 -8.37 -7.54 -6.48
N PRO A 338 -9.34 -6.61 -6.41
CA PRO A 338 -10.68 -6.85 -6.93
C PRO A 338 -10.66 -7.33 -8.39
N VAL A 339 -11.61 -8.19 -8.75
CA VAL A 339 -11.68 -8.89 -10.06
C VAL A 339 -10.63 -9.99 -10.20
N LEU A 340 -9.33 -9.72 -10.04
CA LEU A 340 -8.27 -10.72 -10.30
C LEU A 340 -8.09 -11.71 -9.14
N LEU A 341 -7.74 -11.23 -7.94
CA LEU A 341 -7.39 -12.07 -6.78
C LEU A 341 -8.48 -11.98 -5.72
N SER A 342 -9.04 -13.12 -5.32
CA SER A 342 -10.17 -13.19 -4.40
C SER A 342 -9.89 -12.50 -3.07
N ALA A 343 -10.87 -11.73 -2.58
CA ALA A 343 -10.89 -11.22 -1.22
C ALA A 343 -11.04 -12.39 -0.24
N VAL A 344 -10.33 -12.32 0.90
CA VAL A 344 -10.42 -13.34 1.95
C VAL A 344 -11.55 -12.95 2.92
N PRO A 345 -12.66 -13.71 2.99
CA PRO A 345 -13.70 -13.46 3.97
C PRO A 345 -13.27 -13.99 5.34
N LEU A 346 -13.30 -13.11 6.33
CA LEU A 346 -13.23 -13.46 7.75
C LEU A 346 -14.60 -13.17 8.38
N LEU A 347 -14.73 -13.34 9.70
CA LEU A 347 -15.99 -13.20 10.44
C LEU A 347 -15.82 -12.20 11.59
N THR A 348 -16.86 -11.43 11.90
CA THR A 348 -16.92 -10.51 13.06
C THR A 348 -18.34 -10.50 13.64
N PRO A 349 -18.53 -10.23 14.95
CA PRO A 349 -19.87 -10.06 15.53
C PRO A 349 -20.64 -8.92 14.86
N ASP A 350 -21.88 -9.18 14.46
CA ASP A 350 -22.82 -8.19 13.91
C ASP A 350 -23.69 -7.64 15.05
N PHE A 351 -23.13 -6.71 15.83
CA PHE A 351 -23.84 -6.06 16.95
C PHE A 351 -25.13 -5.34 16.51
N ALA A 352 -25.24 -4.93 15.24
CA ALA A 352 -26.41 -4.23 14.72
C ALA A 352 -27.63 -5.16 14.53
N LYS A 353 -27.41 -6.48 14.40
CA LYS A 353 -28.50 -7.48 14.36
C LYS A 353 -29.06 -7.87 15.74
N GLY A 354 -28.47 -7.37 16.83
CA GLY A 354 -28.85 -7.76 18.18
C GLY A 354 -28.43 -9.20 18.52
N LYS A 355 -29.17 -9.83 19.44
CA LYS A 355 -28.93 -11.22 19.87
C LYS A 355 -29.86 -12.19 19.13
N LEU A 356 -29.34 -13.35 18.81
CA LEU A 356 -30.09 -14.54 18.38
C LEU A 356 -31.00 -15.05 19.52
N PRO A 357 -31.98 -15.94 19.22
CA PRO A 357 -32.86 -16.53 20.24
C PRO A 357 -32.13 -17.29 21.35
N ASP A 358 -30.91 -17.78 21.11
CA ASP A 358 -30.04 -18.42 22.11
C ASP A 358 -29.22 -17.42 22.95
N GLY A 359 -29.50 -16.12 22.81
CA GLY A 359 -28.83 -15.03 23.51
C GLY A 359 -27.46 -14.62 22.95
N LYS A 360 -26.95 -15.32 21.91
CA LYS A 360 -25.63 -15.05 21.34
C LYS A 360 -25.68 -14.00 20.24
N ILE A 361 -24.57 -13.29 20.04
CA ILE A 361 -24.42 -12.30 18.98
C ILE A 361 -24.01 -13.02 17.69
N PRO A 362 -24.74 -12.86 16.57
CA PRO A 362 -24.44 -13.56 15.33
C PRO A 362 -23.11 -13.08 14.72
N LEU A 363 -22.38 -13.98 14.08
CA LEU A 363 -21.21 -13.60 13.29
C LEU A 363 -21.62 -13.30 11.84
N ARG A 364 -20.90 -12.36 11.21
CA ARG A 364 -21.10 -11.97 9.81
C ARG A 364 -19.77 -11.85 9.09
N SER A 365 -19.78 -12.18 7.80
CA SER A 365 -18.62 -12.03 6.92
C SER A 365 -18.15 -10.57 6.83
N VAL A 366 -16.87 -10.36 7.13
CA VAL A 366 -16.11 -9.14 6.90
C VAL A 366 -15.08 -9.43 5.80
N TRP A 367 -15.06 -8.58 4.78
CA TRP A 367 -14.25 -8.74 3.58
C TRP A 367 -13.08 -7.77 3.61
N PHE A 368 -11.88 -8.30 3.44
CA PHE A 368 -10.65 -7.52 3.29
C PHE A 368 -10.20 -7.53 1.84
N SER A 369 -9.96 -6.34 1.30
CA SER A 369 -9.44 -6.10 -0.04
C SER A 369 -8.05 -5.43 0.02
N ASP A 370 -7.42 -5.25 -1.13
CA ASP A 370 -6.11 -4.63 -1.30
C ASP A 370 -5.96 -3.32 -0.51
N GLY A 371 -4.83 -3.18 0.20
CA GLY A 371 -4.57 -1.99 1.02
C GLY A 371 -4.50 -0.68 0.22
N GLY A 372 -4.11 -0.76 -1.05
CA GLY A 372 -4.05 0.34 -2.03
C GLY A 372 -5.40 0.87 -2.51
N LEU A 373 -6.51 0.39 -1.95
CA LEU A 373 -7.80 1.09 -2.04
C LEU A 373 -7.89 2.26 -1.05
N THR A 374 -7.23 2.19 0.12
CA THR A 374 -7.33 3.21 1.18
C THR A 374 -6.01 3.91 1.52
N SER A 375 -4.85 3.24 1.39
CA SER A 375 -3.54 3.90 1.34
C SER A 375 -2.51 3.01 0.64
N ASN A 376 -1.85 3.56 -0.37
CA ASN A 376 -0.72 2.96 -1.07
C ASN A 376 0.64 3.35 -0.42
N PHE A 377 0.64 4.19 0.61
CA PHE A 377 1.88 4.67 1.25
C PHE A 377 1.82 4.61 2.80
N PRO A 378 2.17 3.46 3.41
CA PRO A 378 2.15 3.25 4.88
C PRO A 378 3.24 4.01 5.66
N ILE A 379 3.72 5.15 5.16
CA ILE A 379 4.82 5.92 5.76
C ILE A 379 4.47 6.43 7.18
N HIS A 380 3.19 6.67 7.43
CA HIS A 380 2.67 7.22 8.67
C HIS A 380 2.68 6.24 9.86
N PHE A 381 2.88 4.94 9.61
CA PHE A 381 2.98 3.92 10.68
C PHE A 381 4.29 4.00 11.47
N PHE A 382 5.36 4.54 10.88
CA PHE A 382 6.70 4.55 11.47
C PHE A 382 7.27 5.97 11.59
N ASP A 383 6.39 6.97 11.61
CA ASP A 383 6.77 8.36 11.50
C ASP A 383 6.91 9.02 12.88
N SER A 384 8.14 9.36 13.28
CA SER A 384 8.41 10.05 14.55
C SER A 384 8.53 11.56 14.37
N PRO A 385 8.08 12.40 15.34
CA PRO A 385 8.33 13.85 15.33
C PRO A 385 9.81 14.22 15.18
N ILE A 386 10.71 13.42 15.76
CA ILE A 386 12.17 13.56 15.64
C ILE A 386 12.75 12.16 15.37
N PRO A 387 13.05 11.79 14.11
CA PRO A 387 13.50 10.44 13.80
C PRO A 387 14.93 10.18 14.32
N SER A 388 15.11 9.02 14.96
CA SER A 388 16.41 8.47 15.39
C SER A 388 17.14 7.73 14.26
N ARG A 389 16.39 7.22 13.27
CA ARG A 389 16.85 6.42 12.13
C ARG A 389 16.17 6.90 10.84
N PRO A 390 16.80 6.76 9.65
CA PRO A 390 16.16 7.14 8.39
C PRO A 390 15.03 6.16 8.03
N THR A 391 13.92 6.70 7.51
CA THR A 391 12.81 5.91 6.93
C THR A 391 12.90 6.00 5.41
N PHE A 392 13.05 4.89 4.69
CA PHE A 392 13.16 4.92 3.24
C PHE A 392 11.84 4.60 2.54
N CYS A 393 11.54 5.32 1.47
CA CYS A 393 10.29 5.15 0.73
C CYS A 393 10.54 5.08 -0.79
N LEU A 394 9.94 4.07 -1.43
CA LEU A 394 10.08 3.79 -2.86
C LEU A 394 8.71 3.97 -3.53
N ASN A 395 8.64 4.88 -4.51
CA ASN A 395 7.41 5.30 -5.15
C ASN A 395 7.50 5.14 -6.68
N LEU A 396 6.43 4.71 -7.34
CA LEU A 396 6.42 4.43 -8.79
C LEU A 396 5.65 5.50 -9.56
N ILE A 397 6.31 6.14 -10.52
CA ILE A 397 5.76 7.21 -11.35
C ILE A 397 5.40 6.67 -12.74
N GLY A 398 4.12 6.73 -13.10
CA GLY A 398 3.64 6.30 -14.42
C GLY A 398 4.20 7.17 -15.57
N TYR A 399 4.18 6.63 -16.79
CA TYR A 399 4.72 7.30 -17.99
C TYR A 399 4.21 8.75 -18.18
N GLY A 400 2.89 8.95 -18.06
CA GLY A 400 2.24 10.25 -18.24
C GLY A 400 2.25 11.19 -17.03
N ALA A 401 3.04 10.91 -15.98
CA ALA A 401 3.06 11.71 -14.75
C ALA A 401 4.36 12.50 -14.57
N GLY A 402 4.23 13.77 -14.18
CA GLY A 402 5.33 14.66 -13.74
C GLY A 402 5.63 14.58 -12.23
N ALA A 403 5.15 13.52 -11.55
CA ALA A 403 5.25 13.20 -10.12
C ALA A 403 4.51 14.14 -9.12
N PRO A 404 3.96 13.63 -7.99
CA PRO A 404 3.92 12.22 -7.54
C PRO A 404 2.75 11.40 -8.10
N THR A 405 2.88 10.09 -8.03
CA THR A 405 1.83 9.09 -8.30
C THR A 405 2.08 7.89 -7.40
N VAL A 406 1.05 7.23 -6.86
CA VAL A 406 1.21 6.17 -5.84
C VAL A 406 0.66 4.83 -6.36
N ALA A 407 1.20 4.37 -7.49
CA ALA A 407 0.80 3.20 -8.29
C ALA A 407 -0.52 3.36 -9.10
N THR A 408 -0.52 2.78 -10.31
CA THR A 408 -1.23 3.31 -11.49
C THR A 408 -2.42 2.50 -11.99
N ASP A 409 -3.48 3.19 -12.40
CA ASP A 409 -4.44 2.78 -13.45
C ASP A 409 -4.85 4.01 -14.28
N ALA A 410 -4.08 4.35 -15.33
CA ALA A 410 -4.50 5.28 -16.40
C ALA A 410 -3.51 5.31 -17.57
N GLN A 411 -3.96 4.92 -18.78
CA GLN A 411 -3.36 5.34 -20.04
C GLN A 411 -4.07 6.62 -20.51
N GLN A 412 -3.35 7.73 -20.71
CA GLN A 412 -3.91 8.95 -21.31
C GLN A 412 -2.87 9.66 -22.21
N GLN A 413 -3.38 10.23 -23.30
CA GLN A 413 -2.72 11.03 -24.35
C GLN A 413 -3.41 12.42 -24.38
N GLU A 414 -2.84 13.52 -24.88
CA GLU A 414 -1.51 13.83 -25.45
C GLU A 414 -1.29 15.36 -25.29
N GLU A 415 -0.05 15.86 -25.08
CA GLU A 415 0.17 17.32 -24.87
C GLU A 415 1.62 17.78 -25.11
N GLU A 416 1.80 19.06 -25.47
CA GLU A 416 3.08 19.71 -25.84
C GLU A 416 3.89 20.23 -24.63
N PRO A 417 5.22 20.42 -24.76
CA PRO A 417 6.06 20.89 -23.66
C PRO A 417 6.05 22.41 -23.50
N HIS A 418 5.70 22.90 -22.32
CA HIS A 418 6.05 24.27 -21.90
C HIS A 418 7.45 24.31 -21.26
N ASP A 419 8.26 25.23 -21.77
CA ASP A 419 9.71 25.25 -21.58
C ASP A 419 10.11 25.98 -20.28
N HIS A 420 10.25 25.23 -19.20
CA HIS A 420 10.90 25.67 -17.96
C HIS A 420 11.99 24.67 -17.58
N ALA A 421 13.21 25.18 -17.46
CA ALA A 421 14.45 24.41 -17.35
C ALA A 421 14.41 23.33 -16.23
N ALA A 422 14.13 22.10 -16.64
CA ALA A 422 14.12 20.89 -15.82
C ALA A 422 15.22 19.94 -16.31
N ASN A 423 15.91 19.28 -15.39
CA ASN A 423 17.16 18.56 -15.69
C ASN A 423 16.99 17.02 -15.70
N LYS A 424 15.78 16.50 -15.48
CA LYS A 424 15.52 15.04 -15.45
C LYS A 424 14.25 14.62 -16.19
N ALA A 425 14.32 13.49 -16.90
CA ALA A 425 13.22 12.91 -17.68
C ALA A 425 11.95 12.52 -16.87
N ILE A 426 12.01 12.42 -15.54
CA ILE A 426 10.80 12.22 -14.70
C ILE A 426 9.98 13.52 -14.56
N GLU A 427 10.64 14.67 -14.61
CA GLU A 427 10.00 15.99 -14.49
C GLU A 427 9.19 16.32 -15.75
N HIS A 428 9.46 15.64 -16.87
CA HIS A 428 8.69 15.69 -18.11
C HIS A 428 7.75 14.48 -18.24
N PRO A 429 6.41 14.68 -18.20
CA PRO A 429 5.44 13.66 -18.59
C PRO A 429 5.72 13.16 -20.01
N ARG A 430 5.65 11.84 -20.23
CA ARG A 430 5.81 11.20 -21.55
C ARG A 430 7.13 11.51 -22.29
N ASP A 431 8.23 11.79 -21.57
CA ASP A 431 9.56 11.98 -22.20
C ASP A 431 9.90 10.82 -23.16
N VAL A 432 10.35 11.16 -24.37
CA VAL A 432 10.70 10.20 -25.43
C VAL A 432 11.70 9.13 -24.93
N ARG A 433 12.66 9.48 -24.05
CA ARG A 433 13.63 8.54 -23.48
C ARG A 433 12.96 7.43 -22.65
N ARG A 434 11.79 7.73 -22.07
CA ARG A 434 10.97 6.81 -21.28
C ARG A 434 10.08 5.90 -22.13
N ALA A 435 10.00 6.06 -23.45
CA ALA A 435 9.23 5.15 -24.29
C ALA A 435 9.86 3.74 -24.36
N ALA A 436 9.04 2.70 -24.53
CA ALA A 436 9.45 1.28 -24.60
C ALA A 436 10.41 1.00 -25.74
N LYS A 437 10.20 1.67 -26.90
CA LYS A 437 11.09 1.61 -28.07
C LYS A 437 12.53 2.02 -27.78
N ASN A 438 12.76 2.79 -26.71
CA ASN A 438 14.08 3.26 -26.27
C ASN A 438 14.63 2.44 -25.09
N ARG A 439 14.07 1.24 -24.82
CA ARG A 439 14.63 0.29 -23.84
C ARG A 439 15.92 -0.35 -24.41
N PRO A 440 17.08 -0.24 -23.72
CA PRO A 440 18.35 -0.78 -24.21
C PRO A 440 18.29 -2.30 -24.34
N ASP A 441 18.83 -2.86 -25.42
CA ASP A 441 18.81 -4.31 -25.71
C ASP A 441 19.60 -5.16 -24.71
N VAL A 442 20.65 -4.58 -24.12
CA VAL A 442 21.45 -5.23 -23.08
C VAL A 442 21.46 -4.32 -21.84
N THR A 443 20.93 -4.84 -20.73
CA THR A 443 21.00 -4.18 -19.43
C THR A 443 22.41 -4.37 -18.82
N PRO A 444 23.10 -3.30 -18.38
CA PRO A 444 24.38 -3.43 -17.69
C PRO A 444 24.34 -4.34 -16.46
N VAL A 445 25.35 -5.21 -16.34
CA VAL A 445 25.56 -6.08 -15.17
C VAL A 445 26.35 -5.33 -14.10
N GLY A 446 25.98 -5.51 -12.84
CA GLY A 446 26.59 -4.84 -11.69
C GLY A 446 25.92 -3.50 -11.34
N ASP A 447 26.45 -2.83 -10.32
CA ASP A 447 25.85 -1.62 -9.77
C ASP A 447 25.95 -0.42 -10.74
N PRO A 448 24.93 0.46 -10.81
CA PRO A 448 24.97 1.67 -11.61
C PRO A 448 26.15 2.59 -11.26
N LYS A 449 26.87 3.05 -12.29
CA LYS A 449 27.95 4.02 -12.17
C LYS A 449 27.40 5.45 -12.21
N PRO A 450 28.13 6.45 -11.67
CA PRO A 450 27.72 7.85 -11.77
C PRO A 450 27.49 8.28 -13.22
N ARG A 451 26.36 8.96 -13.46
CA ARG A 451 25.90 9.45 -14.78
C ARG A 451 25.50 8.36 -15.80
N ASP A 452 25.31 7.11 -15.37
CA ASP A 452 24.63 6.10 -16.19
C ASP A 452 23.19 6.53 -16.59
N PRO A 453 22.67 6.12 -17.77
CA PRO A 453 21.33 6.51 -18.23
C PRO A 453 20.17 6.13 -17.29
N VAL A 454 20.36 5.11 -16.44
CA VAL A 454 19.35 4.70 -15.45
C VAL A 454 18.97 5.83 -14.49
N TRP A 455 19.88 6.78 -14.21
CA TRP A 455 19.61 7.90 -13.31
C TRP A 455 18.58 8.91 -13.85
N GLU A 456 18.30 8.91 -15.15
CA GLU A 456 17.21 9.68 -15.74
C GLU A 456 15.82 9.17 -15.27
N PHE A 457 15.74 7.90 -14.89
CA PHE A 457 14.54 7.24 -14.36
C PHE A 457 14.42 7.30 -12.84
N ILE A 458 15.39 7.90 -12.12
CA ILE A 458 15.40 7.99 -10.65
C ILE A 458 15.44 9.46 -10.19
N SER A 459 14.47 9.89 -9.36
CA SER A 459 14.45 11.23 -8.76
C SER A 459 14.08 11.22 -7.27
N MET A 460 14.54 12.22 -6.54
CA MET A 460 14.43 12.33 -5.08
C MET A 460 14.72 13.79 -4.69
N ALA A 461 13.94 14.37 -3.77
CA ALA A 461 14.07 15.79 -3.44
C ALA A 461 15.39 16.10 -2.71
N LYS A 462 16.22 16.96 -3.31
CA LYS A 462 17.50 17.40 -2.71
C LYS A 462 17.22 18.47 -1.63
N GLY A 463 17.75 18.28 -0.42
CA GLY A 463 17.64 19.25 0.67
C GLY A 463 16.21 19.61 1.10
N ASN A 464 15.22 18.72 0.89
CA ASN A 464 13.80 19.00 1.14
C ASN A 464 13.24 20.21 0.34
N GLN A 465 13.84 20.54 -0.82
CA GLN A 465 13.28 21.53 -1.75
C GLN A 465 11.85 21.13 -2.17
N PHE A 466 11.00 22.13 -2.40
CA PHE A 466 9.61 21.92 -2.82
C PHE A 466 9.56 21.60 -4.32
N SER A 467 9.09 20.41 -4.65
CA SER A 467 8.65 20.09 -6.02
C SER A 467 7.17 20.48 -6.15
N PRO A 468 6.75 21.15 -7.25
CA PRO A 468 5.34 21.36 -7.54
C PRO A 468 4.55 20.05 -7.53
N ALA A 469 3.27 20.14 -7.16
CA ALA A 469 2.33 19.04 -7.41
C ALA A 469 2.03 18.97 -8.92
N PRO A 470 1.80 17.78 -9.49
CA PRO A 470 1.49 17.62 -10.89
C PRO A 470 0.03 17.98 -11.09
N PHE A 471 -0.28 18.63 -12.21
CA PHE A 471 -1.67 18.80 -12.60
C PHE A 471 -2.19 17.49 -13.20
N THR A 472 -3.38 17.08 -12.78
CA THR A 472 -4.15 16.04 -13.49
C THR A 472 -4.91 16.71 -14.63
N ALA A 473 -4.35 16.67 -15.83
CA ALA A 473 -4.91 17.23 -17.06
C ALA A 473 -6.14 16.43 -17.56
N PHE A 474 -7.25 16.50 -16.81
CA PHE A 474 -8.52 15.84 -17.19
C PHE A 474 -9.39 16.72 -18.11
N ASP A 475 -9.10 18.02 -18.14
CA ASP A 475 -9.86 19.10 -18.76
C ASP A 475 -9.22 19.64 -20.04
N THR A 476 -7.91 19.47 -20.23
CA THR A 476 -7.17 19.90 -21.43
C THR A 476 -6.98 18.80 -22.48
N ALA A 477 -7.05 17.53 -22.10
CA ALA A 477 -6.86 16.39 -22.99
C ALA A 477 -8.05 16.16 -23.95
N PRO A 478 -7.85 16.19 -25.29
CA PRO A 478 -8.94 16.05 -26.26
C PRO A 478 -9.53 14.64 -26.29
N GLY A 479 -10.86 14.53 -26.30
CA GLY A 479 -11.60 13.33 -26.71
C GLY A 479 -12.12 12.38 -25.63
N LEU A 480 -11.77 12.55 -24.35
CA LEU A 480 -12.19 11.61 -23.27
C LEU A 480 -12.73 12.26 -21.98
N GLY A 481 -13.09 13.55 -22.00
CA GLY A 481 -13.37 14.37 -20.81
C GLY A 481 -14.20 13.70 -19.71
N LEU A 482 -15.33 13.03 -20.01
CA LEU A 482 -16.13 12.36 -18.98
C LEU A 482 -15.42 11.16 -18.33
N VAL A 483 -14.76 10.29 -19.10
CA VAL A 483 -14.04 9.14 -18.56
C VAL A 483 -12.81 9.61 -17.77
N ALA A 484 -12.06 10.57 -18.32
CA ALA A 484 -10.93 11.18 -17.64
C ALA A 484 -11.33 11.84 -16.32
N PHE A 485 -12.46 12.56 -16.29
CA PHE A 485 -13.03 13.16 -15.09
C PHE A 485 -13.44 12.11 -14.03
N PHE A 486 -14.15 11.05 -14.41
CA PHE A 486 -14.52 9.99 -13.45
C PHE A 486 -13.29 9.25 -12.90
N THR A 487 -12.27 8.99 -13.72
CA THR A 487 -10.98 8.45 -13.27
C THR A 487 -10.26 9.41 -12.32
N ALA A 488 -10.25 10.72 -12.61
CA ALA A 488 -9.67 11.74 -11.75
C ALA A 488 -10.39 11.85 -10.39
N LEU A 489 -11.73 11.77 -10.37
CA LEU A 489 -12.53 11.72 -9.15
C LEU A 489 -12.18 10.50 -8.29
N LEU A 490 -12.13 9.30 -8.90
CA LEU A 490 -11.81 8.06 -8.19
C LEU A 490 -10.36 8.08 -7.64
N ASN A 491 -9.40 8.52 -8.45
CA ASN A 491 -8.01 8.64 -8.04
C ASN A 491 -7.82 9.71 -6.96
N THR A 492 -8.58 10.80 -7.00
CA THR A 492 -8.62 11.79 -5.91
C THR A 492 -9.13 11.15 -4.62
N ALA A 493 -10.28 10.46 -4.67
CA ALA A 493 -10.85 9.79 -3.49
C ALA A 493 -9.91 8.75 -2.86
N ARG A 494 -9.14 8.02 -3.68
CA ARG A 494 -8.16 7.01 -3.22
C ARG A 494 -6.85 7.60 -2.72
N PHE A 495 -6.26 8.56 -3.45
CA PHE A 495 -4.85 8.94 -3.28
C PHE A 495 -4.62 10.35 -2.71
N TRP A 496 -5.66 11.13 -2.41
CA TRP A 496 -5.50 12.49 -1.87
C TRP A 496 -4.62 12.53 -0.61
N ASN A 497 -4.81 11.59 0.32
CA ASN A 497 -4.07 11.56 1.59
C ASN A 497 -2.58 11.28 1.34
N ASP A 498 -2.27 10.31 0.49
CA ASP A 498 -0.90 9.90 0.20
C ASP A 498 -0.17 10.97 -0.63
N ASN A 499 -0.83 11.56 -1.64
CA ASN A 499 -0.27 12.66 -2.43
C ASN A 499 0.05 13.89 -1.55
N GLN A 500 -0.80 14.21 -0.58
CA GLN A 500 -0.53 15.29 0.39
C GLN A 500 0.66 14.96 1.31
N MET A 501 0.81 13.69 1.72
CA MET A 501 1.99 13.25 2.48
C MET A 501 3.28 13.29 1.64
N LEU A 502 3.23 12.88 0.38
CA LEU A 502 4.40 12.89 -0.53
C LEU A 502 4.97 14.28 -0.79
N LEU A 503 4.15 15.33 -0.68
CA LEU A 503 4.58 16.73 -0.79
C LEU A 503 5.04 17.33 0.55
N ALA A 504 4.77 16.67 1.68
CA ALA A 504 5.03 17.21 3.00
C ALA A 504 6.54 17.35 3.29
N PRO A 505 6.96 18.44 3.97
CA PRO A 505 8.36 18.64 4.31
C PRO A 505 8.80 17.65 5.40
N GLY A 506 9.93 16.98 5.17
CA GLY A 506 10.34 15.83 5.99
C GLY A 506 9.60 14.53 5.63
N THR A 507 8.96 14.49 4.46
CA THR A 507 8.58 13.25 3.77
C THR A 507 9.12 13.21 2.35
N ARG A 508 9.00 14.28 1.58
CA ARG A 508 9.46 14.34 0.17
C ARG A 508 10.95 14.05 -0.04
N ASP A 509 11.78 14.33 0.96
CA ASP A 509 13.23 14.14 0.98
C ASP A 509 13.67 12.69 1.28
N ARG A 510 12.74 11.83 1.70
CA ARG A 510 12.96 10.38 1.92
C ARG A 510 12.21 9.48 0.94
N VAL A 511 11.68 10.06 -0.14
CA VAL A 511 11.00 9.34 -1.22
C VAL A 511 11.89 9.31 -2.46
N VAL A 512 12.21 8.11 -2.95
CA VAL A 512 12.71 7.93 -4.31
C VAL A 512 11.54 7.62 -5.23
N ASN A 513 11.42 8.45 -6.26
CA ASN A 513 10.52 8.28 -7.40
C ASN A 513 11.25 7.50 -8.50
N ILE A 514 10.65 6.39 -8.91
CA ILE A 514 11.16 5.48 -9.95
C ILE A 514 10.19 5.58 -11.13
N ALA A 515 10.67 6.08 -12.26
CA ALA A 515 9.87 6.25 -13.46
C ALA A 515 9.66 4.93 -14.20
N LEU A 516 8.41 4.72 -14.63
CA LEU A 516 8.01 3.65 -15.53
C LEU A 516 7.97 4.16 -17.00
N ARG A 517 8.14 3.22 -17.93
CA ARG A 517 7.89 3.37 -19.37
C ARG A 517 6.39 3.25 -19.70
N ASP A 518 6.03 3.42 -20.97
CA ASP A 518 4.66 3.36 -21.49
C ASP A 518 4.07 1.94 -21.58
N ASP A 519 4.91 0.90 -21.63
CA ASP A 519 4.52 -0.52 -21.55
C ASP A 519 4.62 -1.12 -20.12
N GLU A 520 5.04 -0.31 -19.14
CA GLU A 520 5.26 -0.69 -17.75
C GLU A 520 4.19 -0.12 -16.81
N GLY A 521 3.79 -0.91 -15.80
CA GLY A 521 2.78 -0.52 -14.82
C GLY A 521 1.47 -1.30 -14.93
N GLY A 522 0.48 -0.89 -14.12
CA GLY A 522 -0.84 -1.51 -14.07
C GLY A 522 -0.80 -3.01 -13.72
N LEU A 523 -1.71 -3.78 -14.33
CA LEU A 523 -1.82 -5.23 -14.21
C LEU A 523 -1.10 -6.00 -15.32
N ASN A 524 0.03 -5.50 -15.83
CA ASN A 524 0.83 -6.23 -16.82
C ASN A 524 1.56 -7.40 -16.11
N LEU A 525 0.97 -8.60 -16.16
CA LEU A 525 1.49 -9.81 -15.52
C LEU A 525 2.55 -10.57 -16.33
N ASP A 526 2.68 -10.27 -17.63
CA ASP A 526 3.48 -11.07 -18.56
C ASP A 526 4.57 -10.21 -19.20
N MET A 527 5.63 -10.00 -18.43
CA MET A 527 6.79 -9.16 -18.80
C MET A 527 7.90 -10.04 -19.36
N ASP A 528 8.53 -9.60 -20.45
CA ASP A 528 9.71 -10.28 -20.99
C ASP A 528 10.97 -10.06 -20.13
N ALA A 529 12.01 -10.87 -20.36
CA ALA A 529 13.25 -10.82 -19.60
C ALA A 529 14.02 -9.47 -19.73
N LYS A 530 13.83 -8.72 -20.82
CA LYS A 530 14.44 -7.41 -21.07
C LYS A 530 13.74 -6.33 -20.23
N VAL A 531 12.40 -6.38 -20.14
CA VAL A 531 11.59 -5.55 -19.22
C VAL A 531 12.02 -5.80 -17.78
N LEU A 532 12.06 -7.07 -17.35
CA LEU A 532 12.41 -7.44 -15.97
C LEU A 532 13.82 -6.98 -15.58
N SER A 533 14.80 -7.10 -16.48
CA SER A 533 16.18 -6.68 -16.24
C SER A 533 16.32 -5.15 -16.12
N ASP A 534 15.65 -4.38 -16.98
CA ASP A 534 15.65 -2.90 -16.90
C ASP A 534 14.97 -2.42 -15.60
N LEU A 535 13.86 -3.05 -15.19
CA LEU A 535 13.18 -2.77 -13.92
C LEU A 535 14.05 -3.08 -12.68
N ASP A 536 14.75 -4.21 -12.67
CA ASP A 536 15.70 -4.56 -11.60
C ASP A 536 16.84 -3.51 -11.51
N LEU A 537 17.43 -3.12 -12.64
CA LEU A 537 18.50 -2.11 -12.65
C LEU A 537 18.02 -0.78 -12.04
N ARG A 538 16.79 -0.34 -12.37
CA ARG A 538 16.17 0.85 -11.75
C ARG A 538 15.90 0.65 -10.26
N GLY A 539 15.49 -0.54 -9.83
CA GLY A 539 15.36 -0.91 -8.42
C GLY A 539 16.68 -0.78 -7.66
N ARG A 540 17.74 -1.39 -8.18
CA ARG A 540 19.09 -1.29 -7.60
C ARG A 540 19.61 0.15 -7.58
N ALA A 541 19.37 0.93 -8.64
CA ALA A 541 19.69 2.37 -8.67
C ALA A 541 18.96 3.14 -7.56
N ALA A 542 17.65 2.92 -7.37
CA ALA A 542 16.85 3.56 -6.34
C ALA A 542 17.35 3.24 -4.92
N GLY A 543 17.61 1.95 -4.65
CA GLY A 543 18.13 1.49 -3.36
C GLY A 543 19.51 2.06 -3.05
N LEU A 544 20.42 2.05 -4.03
CA LEU A 544 21.76 2.64 -3.90
C LEU A 544 21.68 4.14 -3.61
N LEU A 545 20.80 4.88 -4.30
CA LEU A 545 20.66 6.32 -4.15
C LEU A 545 20.19 6.74 -2.76
N ILE A 546 19.11 6.12 -2.26
CA ILE A 546 18.54 6.51 -0.97
C ILE A 546 19.42 6.07 0.20
N ALA A 547 20.03 4.88 0.09
CA ALA A 547 20.96 4.40 1.10
C ALA A 547 22.18 5.31 1.19
N ALA A 548 22.83 5.64 0.06
CA ALA A 548 24.02 6.49 0.07
C ALA A 548 23.73 7.93 0.55
N ARG A 549 22.58 8.52 0.20
CA ARG A 549 22.28 9.92 0.59
C ARG A 549 22.05 10.11 2.09
N PHE A 550 21.53 9.10 2.79
CA PHE A 550 21.31 9.14 4.23
C PHE A 550 22.48 8.56 5.04
N ASP A 551 23.48 7.98 4.37
CA ASP A 551 24.66 7.35 4.97
C ASP A 551 25.75 8.41 5.24
N PRO A 552 26.14 8.65 6.51
CA PRO A 552 27.17 9.64 6.84
C PRO A 552 28.56 9.27 6.31
N ASP A 553 28.84 7.97 6.09
CA ASP A 553 30.12 7.48 5.60
C ASP A 553 30.22 7.49 4.06
N ALA A 554 29.07 7.60 3.37
CA ALA A 554 29.00 7.71 1.91
C ALA A 554 29.50 9.08 1.43
N LYS A 555 30.80 9.23 1.18
CA LYS A 555 31.45 10.49 0.76
C LYS A 555 31.01 11.01 -0.62
N ARG A 556 30.42 10.18 -1.49
CA ARG A 556 30.00 10.53 -2.86
C ARG A 556 28.56 10.14 -3.13
N ASP A 557 27.84 11.04 -3.81
CA ASP A 557 26.51 10.79 -4.34
C ASP A 557 26.59 9.86 -5.57
N PRO A 558 25.86 8.73 -5.61
CA PRO A 558 26.04 7.70 -6.65
C PRO A 558 25.45 8.10 -8.01
N GLU A 559 24.49 9.03 -8.04
CA GLU A 559 23.90 9.58 -9.27
C GLU A 559 24.91 10.47 -10.01
N SER A 560 25.50 11.43 -9.29
CA SER A 560 26.27 12.54 -9.87
C SER A 560 27.79 12.38 -9.77
N GLY A 561 28.27 11.55 -8.84
CA GLY A 561 29.68 11.40 -8.46
C GLY A 561 30.21 12.56 -7.61
N ALA A 562 29.39 13.57 -7.29
CA ALA A 562 29.76 14.72 -6.48
C ALA A 562 29.90 14.36 -4.99
N LYS A 563 30.41 15.29 -4.17
CA LYS A 563 30.43 15.13 -2.71
C LYS A 563 29.01 14.98 -2.18
N ASN A 564 28.77 13.95 -1.38
CA ASN A 564 27.49 13.79 -0.67
C ASN A 564 27.35 14.87 0.42
N VAL A 565 26.14 15.31 0.69
CA VAL A 565 25.81 16.30 1.73
C VAL A 565 24.91 15.61 2.75
N GLU A 566 25.11 15.88 4.05
CA GLU A 566 24.44 15.18 5.15
C GLU A 566 22.90 15.33 5.13
N VAL A 567 22.21 14.46 4.39
CA VAL A 567 20.75 14.55 4.23
C VAL A 567 20.02 14.24 5.54
N PHE A 568 20.52 13.30 6.35
CA PHE A 568 19.83 12.89 7.58
C PHE A 568 19.80 13.98 8.67
N ALA A 569 20.89 14.76 8.83
CA ALA A 569 20.92 15.89 9.76
C ALA A 569 19.90 16.97 9.38
N ASN A 570 19.86 17.33 8.09
CA ASN A 570 18.85 18.25 7.56
C ASN A 570 17.42 17.68 7.69
N HIS A 571 17.22 16.38 7.46
CA HIS A 571 15.93 15.72 7.65
C HIS A 571 15.43 15.85 9.09
N ARG A 572 16.28 15.54 10.09
CA ARG A 572 15.97 15.72 11.52
C ARG A 572 15.62 17.18 11.86
N TRP A 573 16.37 18.14 11.32
CA TRP A 573 16.09 19.58 11.50
C TRP A 573 14.74 20.01 10.92
N VAL A 574 14.42 19.58 9.70
CA VAL A 574 13.12 19.85 9.06
C VAL A 574 11.97 19.24 9.86
N ARG A 575 12.13 17.98 10.32
CA ARG A 575 11.15 17.28 11.16
C ARG A 575 10.89 18.03 12.47
N TYR A 576 11.96 18.41 13.19
CA TYR A 576 11.88 19.23 14.41
C TYR A 576 11.14 20.56 14.17
N ARG A 577 11.56 21.35 13.17
CA ARG A 577 10.94 22.66 12.84
C ARG A 577 9.45 22.54 12.50
N ASN A 578 9.07 21.46 11.82
CA ASN A 578 7.68 21.18 11.43
C ASN A 578 6.84 20.69 12.63
N ALA A 579 7.40 19.81 13.47
CA ALA A 579 6.76 19.29 14.67
C ALA A 579 6.52 20.39 15.71
N MET A 580 7.51 21.25 16.00
CA MET A 580 7.36 22.34 16.97
C MET A 580 6.35 23.40 16.51
N ALA A 581 6.29 23.72 15.23
CA ALA A 581 5.26 24.61 14.67
C ALA A 581 3.85 24.02 14.79
N ALA A 582 3.69 22.70 14.60
CA ALA A 582 2.42 22.02 14.79
C ALA A 582 2.03 21.91 16.28
N PHE A 583 3.01 21.72 17.17
CA PHE A 583 2.84 21.70 18.63
C PHE A 583 2.39 23.08 19.15
N GLU A 584 3.06 24.14 18.73
CA GLU A 584 2.71 25.52 19.08
C GLU A 584 1.27 25.89 18.66
N ASP A 585 0.86 25.53 17.43
CA ASP A 585 -0.51 25.73 16.94
C ASP A 585 -1.55 24.96 17.76
N ILE A 586 -1.29 23.67 18.09
CA ILE A 586 -2.25 22.88 18.87
C ILE A 586 -2.31 23.32 20.35
N SER A 587 -1.18 23.71 20.97
CA SER A 587 -1.14 24.21 22.35
C SER A 587 -1.94 25.50 22.52
N ARG A 588 -1.79 26.47 21.60
CA ARG A 588 -2.60 27.70 21.61
C ARG A 588 -4.10 27.40 21.46
N ARG A 589 -4.47 26.46 20.58
CA ARG A 589 -5.86 26.00 20.41
C ARG A 589 -6.40 25.30 21.65
N PHE A 590 -5.60 24.45 22.28
CA PHE A 590 -5.95 23.74 23.50
C PHE A 590 -6.32 24.72 24.63
N ALA A 591 -5.42 25.63 24.99
CA ALA A 591 -5.68 26.64 26.03
C ALA A 591 -6.90 27.52 25.72
N THR A 592 -7.06 27.94 24.45
CA THR A 592 -8.24 28.71 24.02
C THR A 592 -9.52 27.90 24.14
N SER A 593 -9.50 26.62 23.75
CA SER A 593 -10.67 25.74 23.78
C SER A 593 -11.05 25.34 25.21
N ARG A 594 -10.06 25.08 26.08
CA ARG A 594 -10.24 24.77 27.51
C ARG A 594 -11.03 25.86 28.21
N ARG A 595 -10.58 27.12 28.10
CA ARG A 595 -11.22 28.30 28.70
C ARG A 595 -12.62 28.58 28.13
N LYS A 596 -12.79 28.46 26.82
CA LYS A 596 -14.11 28.62 26.17
C LYS A 596 -15.09 27.52 26.59
N SER A 597 -14.60 26.30 26.83
CA SER A 597 -15.41 25.19 27.33
C SER A 597 -15.93 25.47 28.73
N ASP A 598 -15.08 25.98 29.64
CA ASP A 598 -15.50 26.32 31.01
C ASP A 598 -16.48 27.49 31.03
N ALA A 599 -16.19 28.59 30.32
CA ALA A 599 -17.11 29.73 30.24
C ALA A 599 -18.51 29.28 29.78
N ALA A 600 -18.56 28.46 28.72
CA ALA A 600 -19.81 27.94 28.21
C ALA A 600 -20.46 26.88 29.13
N ALA A 601 -19.68 26.15 29.95
CA ALA A 601 -20.21 25.23 30.96
C ALA A 601 -20.85 25.99 32.13
N VAL A 602 -20.25 27.10 32.58
CA VAL A 602 -20.86 28.04 33.54
C VAL A 602 -22.19 28.56 33.01
N ASP A 603 -22.22 29.03 31.75
CA ASP A 603 -23.45 29.53 31.11
C ASP A 603 -24.57 28.46 31.02
N ARG A 604 -24.21 27.17 30.96
CA ARG A 604 -25.16 26.04 30.91
C ARG A 604 -25.44 25.39 32.27
N ASN A 605 -24.79 25.84 33.34
CA ASN A 605 -24.81 25.20 34.66
C ASN A 605 -24.42 23.70 34.61
N GLU A 606 -23.38 23.41 33.83
CA GLU A 606 -22.70 22.09 33.72
C GLU A 606 -21.41 22.07 34.56
N SER A 607 -20.93 20.89 34.93
CA SER A 607 -19.66 20.76 35.66
C SER A 607 -18.47 21.23 34.83
N LEU A 608 -17.50 21.89 35.47
CA LEU A 608 -16.25 22.30 34.84
C LEU A 608 -15.36 21.09 34.55
N LEU A 609 -14.45 21.20 33.57
CA LEU A 609 -13.58 20.07 33.22
C LEU A 609 -12.68 19.63 34.40
N ASP A 610 -12.28 20.56 35.27
CA ASP A 610 -11.48 20.24 36.45
C ASP A 610 -12.29 19.46 37.50
N GLN A 611 -13.58 19.78 37.65
CA GLN A 611 -14.52 19.01 38.48
C GLN A 611 -14.74 17.60 37.88
N MET A 612 -14.79 17.48 36.56
CA MET A 612 -14.84 16.19 35.87
C MET A 612 -13.56 15.36 36.10
N ILE A 613 -12.37 15.99 36.03
CA ILE A 613 -11.08 15.35 36.33
C ILE A 613 -10.99 14.92 37.80
N GLU A 614 -11.52 15.74 38.72
CA GLU A 614 -11.64 15.40 40.14
C GLU A 614 -12.62 14.26 40.42
N GLY A 615 -13.53 13.94 39.50
CA GLY A 615 -14.64 13.03 39.73
C GLY A 615 -15.75 13.62 40.61
N ASN A 616 -15.83 14.96 40.67
CA ASN A 616 -16.84 15.76 41.37
C ASN A 616 -17.94 16.27 40.42
N ALA A 617 -18.03 15.73 39.20
CA ALA A 617 -19.05 16.10 38.23
C ALA A 617 -20.46 15.69 38.68
N SER A 618 -21.43 16.57 38.42
CA SER A 618 -22.86 16.27 38.60
C SER A 618 -23.40 15.28 37.56
N GLU A 619 -22.77 15.21 36.39
CA GLU A 619 -23.17 14.35 35.28
C GLU A 619 -22.52 12.95 35.35
N LYS A 620 -23.23 11.96 34.79
CA LYS A 620 -22.70 10.60 34.66
C LYS A 620 -21.68 10.51 33.52
N LEU A 621 -20.40 10.72 33.85
CA LEU A 621 -19.30 10.68 32.90
C LEU A 621 -19.08 9.28 32.28
N GLY A 622 -18.84 9.24 30.97
CA GLY A 622 -18.25 8.08 30.29
C GLY A 622 -16.73 8.07 30.46
N TYR A 623 -16.13 6.90 30.66
CA TYR A 623 -14.69 6.72 30.88
C TYR A 623 -14.11 7.60 32.01
N PRO A 624 -14.65 7.54 33.24
CA PRO A 624 -14.23 8.41 34.34
C PRO A 624 -12.76 8.17 34.75
N ALA A 625 -12.10 9.24 35.17
CA ALA A 625 -10.71 9.20 35.65
C ALA A 625 -10.55 8.30 36.89
N PRO A 626 -9.70 7.24 36.84
CA PRO A 626 -9.37 6.42 38.00
C PRO A 626 -8.80 7.30 39.12
N VAL A 627 -9.18 7.05 40.37
CA VAL A 627 -8.85 7.94 41.52
C VAL A 627 -7.35 8.26 41.59
N GLY A 628 -6.48 7.26 41.45
CA GLY A 628 -5.02 7.45 41.46
C GLY A 628 -4.45 8.23 40.26
N ALA A 629 -5.19 8.35 39.15
CA ALA A 629 -4.77 9.09 37.95
C ALA A 629 -5.22 10.57 37.95
N ARG A 630 -6.19 10.96 38.81
CA ARG A 630 -6.77 12.31 38.81
C ARG A 630 -5.73 13.41 39.05
N GLY A 631 -4.81 13.18 39.99
CA GLY A 631 -3.70 14.10 40.26
C GLY A 631 -2.73 14.27 39.09
N PHE A 632 -2.49 13.19 38.33
CA PHE A 632 -1.71 13.23 37.10
C PHE A 632 -2.44 14.04 36.01
N TYR A 633 -3.72 13.76 35.77
CA TYR A 633 -4.52 14.48 34.77
C TYR A 633 -4.56 15.99 35.04
N ARG A 634 -4.81 16.42 36.28
CA ARG A 634 -4.80 17.86 36.62
C ARG A 634 -3.42 18.47 36.37
N LYS A 635 -2.37 17.93 37.02
CA LYS A 635 -1.00 18.49 36.98
C LYS A 635 -0.51 18.73 35.54
N TYR A 636 -0.70 17.76 34.65
CA TYR A 636 -0.21 17.88 33.27
C TYR A 636 -1.16 18.65 32.34
N THR A 637 -2.46 18.75 32.66
CA THR A 637 -3.40 19.67 32.00
C THR A 637 -3.00 21.13 32.29
N ASP A 638 -2.79 21.46 33.56
CA ASP A 638 -2.41 22.80 34.02
C ASP A 638 -1.05 23.20 33.43
N ALA A 639 -0.05 22.30 33.49
CA ALA A 639 1.28 22.54 32.92
C ALA A 639 1.24 22.76 31.40
N LEU A 640 0.37 22.04 30.67
CA LEU A 640 0.18 22.24 29.23
C LEU A 640 -0.45 23.60 28.92
N GLU A 641 -1.43 24.04 29.73
CA GLU A 641 -2.03 25.38 29.56
C GLU A 641 -1.03 26.50 29.91
N GLN A 642 -0.24 26.34 30.98
CA GLN A 642 0.80 27.30 31.36
C GLN A 642 1.88 27.42 30.27
N LEU A 643 2.34 26.30 29.71
CA LEU A 643 3.28 26.28 28.58
C LEU A 643 2.69 26.97 27.34
N ALA A 644 1.42 26.72 27.03
CA ALA A 644 0.73 27.38 25.92
C ALA A 644 0.62 28.90 26.09
N GLN A 645 0.37 29.36 27.32
CA GLN A 645 0.34 30.79 27.66
C GLN A 645 1.73 31.42 27.54
N ALA A 646 2.75 30.82 28.15
CA ALA A 646 4.12 31.32 28.11
C ALA A 646 4.64 31.48 26.67
N MET A 647 4.38 30.50 25.78
CA MET A 647 4.69 30.62 24.35
C MET A 647 3.90 31.76 23.68
N ALA A 648 2.61 31.89 23.97
CA ALA A 648 1.77 32.93 23.37
C ALA A 648 2.14 34.36 23.83
N ASP A 649 2.56 34.51 25.08
CA ASP A 649 3.03 35.77 25.65
C ASP A 649 4.42 36.15 25.12
N ALA A 650 5.33 35.17 24.97
CA ALA A 650 6.63 35.37 24.32
C ALA A 650 6.47 35.86 22.87
N THR A 651 5.58 35.25 22.06
CA THR A 651 5.27 35.74 20.70
C THR A 651 4.56 37.09 20.69
N ARG A 652 3.87 37.47 21.76
CA ARG A 652 3.23 38.80 21.86
C ARG A 652 4.25 39.89 22.18
N ALA A 653 5.25 39.58 23.00
CA ALA A 653 6.35 40.48 23.32
C ALA A 653 7.31 40.65 22.12
N ASP A 654 7.59 39.56 21.40
CA ASP A 654 8.43 39.56 20.20
C ASP A 654 7.82 38.62 19.13
N PRO A 655 7.31 39.16 18.00
CA PRO A 655 6.74 38.37 16.91
C PRO A 655 7.69 37.34 16.27
N ASP A 656 9.00 37.44 16.50
CA ASP A 656 9.99 36.49 15.97
C ASP A 656 10.21 35.29 16.91
N ASN A 657 9.77 35.39 18.18
CA ASN A 657 9.75 34.28 19.14
C ASN A 657 8.55 33.34 18.89
N THR A 658 8.62 32.60 17.78
CA THR A 658 7.66 31.58 17.36
C THR A 658 8.33 30.51 16.48
N PHE A 659 7.83 29.28 16.48
CA PHE A 659 8.32 28.24 15.58
C PHE A 659 7.81 28.43 14.14
N ASP A 660 6.77 29.25 13.92
CA ASP A 660 6.27 29.56 12.58
C ASP A 660 5.98 31.05 12.34
N ARG A 661 7.04 31.79 11.95
CA ARG A 661 6.88 33.19 11.54
C ARG A 661 5.88 33.33 10.38
N PRO A 662 4.82 34.15 10.50
CA PRO A 662 3.86 34.36 9.42
C PRO A 662 4.53 35.05 8.21
N ARG A 663 4.00 34.79 7.00
CA ARG A 663 4.42 35.54 5.81
C ARG A 663 3.86 36.95 5.88
N SER A 664 4.72 37.96 5.73
CA SER A 664 4.29 39.32 5.40
C SER A 664 3.66 39.32 4.00
N TYR A 665 2.37 39.62 3.90
CA TYR A 665 1.66 39.70 2.62
C TYR A 665 1.97 40.99 1.82
N ARG A 666 2.87 41.84 2.35
CA ARG A 666 3.01 43.25 1.96
C ARG A 666 4.14 43.54 0.99
N GLU A 667 4.96 42.54 0.66
CA GLU A 667 6.07 42.65 -0.28
C GLU A 667 5.92 41.58 -1.35
N GLY A 668 6.17 41.92 -2.62
CA GLY A 668 6.10 41.00 -3.77
C GLY A 668 7.18 39.90 -3.79
N SER A 669 7.76 39.59 -2.64
CA SER A 669 8.75 38.54 -2.45
C SER A 669 8.06 37.18 -2.30
N SER A 670 8.37 36.25 -3.21
CA SER A 670 7.94 34.85 -3.09
C SER A 670 8.72 34.04 -2.03
N ARG A 671 9.78 34.63 -1.45
CA ARG A 671 10.63 33.96 -0.46
C ARG A 671 9.95 33.94 0.91
N ALA A 672 9.97 32.77 1.56
CA ALA A 672 9.52 32.67 2.94
C ALA A 672 10.47 33.46 3.87
N PRO A 673 9.96 34.19 4.87
CA PRO A 673 10.80 34.94 5.79
C PRO A 673 11.64 33.98 6.66
N ALA A 674 12.81 34.44 7.11
CA ALA A 674 13.63 33.72 8.06
C ALA A 674 12.82 33.44 9.34
N GLY A 675 12.85 32.19 9.83
CA GLY A 675 12.03 31.74 10.96
C GLY A 675 10.64 31.20 10.60
N ALA A 676 10.22 31.20 9.33
CA ALA A 676 9.02 30.47 8.91
C ALA A 676 9.17 28.94 9.11
N ALA A 677 8.09 28.24 9.43
CA ALA A 677 8.08 26.78 9.46
C ALA A 677 8.07 26.19 8.04
N PRO A 678 8.63 24.98 7.83
CA PRO A 678 8.59 24.28 6.55
C PRO A 678 7.18 24.16 5.98
N ARG A 679 7.03 24.24 4.64
CA ARG A 679 5.72 24.25 3.96
C ARG A 679 5.54 23.06 2.98
N PRO A 680 4.30 22.56 2.79
CA PRO A 680 3.06 22.90 3.53
C PRO A 680 3.15 22.59 5.04
N LYS A 681 2.41 23.35 5.88
CA LYS A 681 2.46 23.16 7.35
C LYS A 681 1.84 21.81 7.72
N MET A 682 2.45 21.08 8.64
CA MET A 682 1.75 19.99 9.35
C MET A 682 0.83 20.55 10.43
N ARG A 683 -0.13 19.73 10.86
CA ARG A 683 -1.07 20.03 11.94
C ARG A 683 -1.45 18.74 12.64
N VAL A 684 -1.38 18.72 13.97
CA VAL A 684 -1.94 17.63 14.78
C VAL A 684 -3.45 17.58 14.57
N ARG A 685 -3.99 16.43 14.20
CA ARG A 685 -5.43 16.18 14.09
C ARG A 685 -5.78 14.97 14.94
N LEU A 686 -6.88 15.05 15.68
CA LEU A 686 -7.49 13.88 16.31
C LEU A 686 -7.95 12.92 15.21
N ARG A 687 -7.44 11.68 15.26
CA ARG A 687 -7.93 10.52 14.52
C ARG A 687 -8.10 9.38 15.53
N PRO A 688 -9.07 8.46 15.36
CA PRO A 688 -9.09 7.22 16.11
C PRO A 688 -7.75 6.49 15.91
N ILE A 689 -7.05 6.23 17.00
CA ILE A 689 -5.93 5.27 17.00
C ILE A 689 -6.60 3.89 16.99
N ALA A 690 -6.36 3.11 15.94
CA ALA A 690 -6.92 1.77 15.81
C ALA A 690 -5.85 0.68 15.99
N ASP A 691 -4.56 1.02 16.01
CA ASP A 691 -3.48 0.06 15.80
C ASP A 691 -2.12 0.47 16.45
N ASN A 692 -2.10 1.38 17.44
CA ASN A 692 -0.87 1.77 18.16
C ASN A 692 -1.08 1.73 19.68
N ASP A 693 -0.46 0.75 20.37
CA ASP A 693 -0.44 0.74 21.84
C ASP A 693 0.53 1.83 22.31
N PRO A 694 0.08 2.86 23.04
CA PRO A 694 0.97 3.92 23.53
C PRO A 694 2.11 3.38 24.39
N ARG A 695 2.01 2.19 24.98
CA ARG A 695 3.09 1.54 25.76
C ARG A 695 4.27 1.07 24.92
N ALA A 696 4.11 0.87 23.61
CA ALA A 696 5.24 0.61 22.72
C ALA A 696 6.21 1.81 22.68
N GLU A 697 5.69 3.05 22.74
CA GLU A 697 6.51 4.26 22.73
C GLU A 697 7.27 4.51 24.05
N TYR A 698 6.78 3.99 25.18
CA TYR A 698 7.52 4.07 26.46
C TYR A 698 8.75 3.16 26.52
N ALA A 699 8.85 2.15 25.64
CA ALA A 699 10.00 1.25 25.62
C ALA A 699 11.25 1.87 24.94
N ASP A 700 11.03 2.85 24.05
CA ASP A 700 12.10 3.62 23.38
C ASP A 700 12.59 4.82 24.23
N LEU A 701 11.89 5.15 25.34
CA LEU A 701 12.40 6.10 26.32
C LEU A 701 13.52 5.43 27.13
N PRO A 702 14.74 5.97 27.17
CA PRO A 702 15.79 5.42 28.03
C PRO A 702 15.30 5.46 29.47
N ALA A 703 15.48 4.36 30.20
CA ALA A 703 15.22 4.29 31.63
C ALA A 703 15.87 5.51 32.29
N THR A 704 15.06 6.34 32.94
CA THR A 704 15.48 7.66 33.42
C THR A 704 16.77 7.52 34.19
N SER A 705 17.87 8.00 33.62
CA SER A 705 19.12 8.10 34.36
C SER A 705 18.80 8.90 35.63
N PRO A 706 19.17 8.42 36.83
CA PRO A 706 18.97 9.21 38.03
C PRO A 706 19.60 10.58 37.78
N PRO A 707 18.94 11.68 38.22
CA PRO A 707 19.48 13.02 37.99
C PRO A 707 20.92 13.03 38.52
N LYS A 708 21.84 13.59 37.72
CA LYS A 708 23.19 13.86 38.20
C LYS A 708 23.06 14.85 39.36
N CYS A 709 23.16 14.35 40.58
CA CYS A 709 23.33 15.16 41.78
C CYS A 709 24.76 15.67 41.80
N ASP A 710 24.99 16.80 41.14
CA ASP A 710 26.23 17.59 41.05
C ASP A 710 25.82 18.87 40.29
N GLU A 711 26.04 20.12 40.74
CA GLU A 711 26.93 20.68 41.77
C GLU A 711 26.25 21.79 42.61
N ASN A 712 26.99 22.35 43.58
CA ASN A 712 26.53 23.30 44.61
C ASN A 712 25.85 24.60 44.09
N PRO A 713 24.95 25.21 44.90
CA PRO A 713 24.48 26.58 44.65
C PRO A 713 25.62 27.61 44.85
N PRO A 714 25.64 28.72 44.11
CA PRO A 714 26.60 29.80 44.34
C PRO A 714 26.29 30.53 45.65
N THR A 715 27.34 30.79 46.42
CA THR A 715 27.37 31.66 47.62
C THR A 715 27.43 33.14 47.24
#